data_AF-A0AA42YW55-F1
#
_entry.id   AF-A0AA42YW55-F1
#
_cell.length_a   1.000
_cell.length_b   1.000
_cell.length_c   1.000
_cell.angle_alpha   90.00
_cell.angle_beta   90.00
_cell.angle_gamma   90.00
#
_symmetry.space_group_name_H-M   'P 1'
#
loop_
_entity.id
_entity.type
_entity.pdbx_description
1 polymer ?
#
loop_
_entity_poly.entity_id
_entity_poly.type
_entity_poly.pdbx_seq_one_letter_code
_entity_poly.pdbx_strand_id
1 'polypeptide(L)'
;MRTSLHIALGFLLLFVVLAPGRHAAAQPDVRNIRPHVMLLVDTSGSMERKPDCLCTTVACLECLPVCSGVTFEENRWSVVAQALTGEFTPYECSSENRIGGIYAGQYDEGYFLPHILLPQEIGTYAGSQGGNGVLDIYLERIKFGLMTFDSVGTLSDQPPLVTQAVFTTAPFPAESLGTKGMFSYAADAPFTFPGAGGTPYMINAGARSAIATEGGLVTVGDDSTAAMTATNDAIQATILGDAGLGKNPLRPFGATPTAAMVTDLQFFVQNDPEFIEKTADPGPGDAYYNCRQKSAILITDGFPNGDMRGSPVFCEALGQPVGPTGCPYEEIQTTVAAMIAAGELDQFYVIGFALDGDPAEVAAVEALLDDIASVGDTTEAYLVADRAELVTALSTILNEQNPGATSRTAPVLTGLSPGLIQSEFISGFRASLGVTDPWDGVLERRRVLCVGTPPVPVEQNVTDADRFQVVLNNQSTAPGNVEPFGSGNGVAFTGGFDRNLWTVLPSNPADVNAHLVGNGKSKITALGDDGIDVPNDSGLEIRNVPVGELNLSVNPEYFFGLGSVDTAQRDTVVNYLHAVAGSGRENERLGDIYHSTPAIVGPLVDDVEDESFNNWRLGLGHQLSPDPLEDLSADGWQLNRRPRVIYASTNDGIIHAFLADDYAANTFTAGNMLDEFECADGKAAGTELWGFIPPMFLDDLDDLLAGGSKQWFADGNIVIRNLYDVRKFAEDDGMGSTIDSSASNTNVWRTVMFLSFRNGGNGMIALDVTNPCKPEFLWQFTEGDLGDTYGQPTAAQIFLEDQDPLPVSGGAGGPIVFKPRQAHGVVILPGGQGVEDAAASPCTIASGPLLPEGMDEADGTTPITPRSDRRCWRGSSSMPPATPTGRALYFIDLATGSIIRKLDENDFPAPLNGAVSVFRGDTGTVGSAAYTVDADGVLWRVDMAPSDPEDWTVEALHDMYYGGGYDDAEPTYYPPSLTVDRSGNVVILLGTGNIDVLDDATAKNRVVSITEELSFDGSGNISTLEGRLNWEIVLDDGEQMTGPIELFGGQVFFGSFKAAGANPIDACGIGGSRIFGVDFLDDPTSAGDLVPLLVDAMSNPTTFLDGTDIPDLQNSLVVGLQVAQQPVCTTLASVPVTDPFGGPLSLMMPVNTSGREFKLMAHLSGSGTPVSGLSIDVLGETITAPEMFTVVSGMAETLE
;
A
#
# COMPACT_ATOMS: atom_id res chain seq x y z
N MET A 1 57.69 -17.18 -51.09
CA MET A 1 57.61 -18.35 -50.21
C MET A 1 57.15 -17.82 -48.85
N ARG A 2 55.84 -17.85 -48.58
CA ARG A 2 55.14 -18.75 -47.62
C ARG A 2 55.70 -18.59 -46.20
N THR A 3 54.97 -18.25 -45.14
CA THR A 3 53.52 -18.36 -44.86
C THR A 3 53.16 -17.53 -43.62
N SER A 4 51.87 -17.18 -43.53
CA SER A 4 51.19 -16.24 -42.63
C SER A 4 50.95 -16.74 -41.19
N LEU A 5 50.85 -15.81 -40.25
CA LEU A 5 50.03 -15.91 -39.03
C LEU A 5 49.52 -14.49 -38.68
N HIS A 6 48.21 -14.28 -38.54
CA HIS A 6 47.60 -12.98 -38.22
C HIS A 6 47.37 -12.87 -36.70
N ILE A 7 47.73 -11.72 -36.14
CA ILE A 7 47.56 -11.30 -34.74
C ILE A 7 46.62 -10.09 -34.69
N ALA A 8 45.77 -10.14 -33.66
CA ALA A 8 44.93 -9.13 -33.00
C ALA A 8 45.00 -7.65 -33.43
N LEU A 9 43.82 -7.05 -33.54
CA LEU A 9 43.58 -5.60 -33.57
C LEU A 9 42.90 -5.19 -32.25
N GLY A 10 43.55 -4.33 -31.46
CA GLY A 10 42.96 -3.66 -30.29
C GLY A 10 42.58 -2.23 -30.65
N PHE A 11 41.35 -1.84 -30.30
CA PHE A 11 40.76 -0.52 -30.55
C PHE A 11 41.05 0.44 -29.39
N LEU A 12 41.18 1.72 -29.77
CA LEU A 12 41.57 2.88 -28.97
C LEU A 12 40.37 3.40 -28.13
N LEU A 13 40.54 3.54 -26.82
CA LEU A 13 39.56 4.20 -25.92
C LEU A 13 39.63 5.73 -26.08
N LEU A 14 38.47 6.36 -26.29
CA LEU A 14 38.24 7.79 -26.20
C LEU A 14 37.57 8.06 -24.83
N PHE A 15 38.21 8.86 -23.97
CA PHE A 15 37.61 9.32 -22.70
C PHE A 15 36.53 10.37 -23.00
N VAL A 16 35.26 10.00 -22.83
CA VAL A 16 34.14 10.92 -22.64
C VAL A 16 34.00 11.12 -21.13
N VAL A 17 34.13 12.36 -20.66
CA VAL A 17 33.74 12.75 -19.30
C VAL A 17 32.21 12.77 -19.30
N LEU A 18 31.60 11.69 -18.81
CA LEU A 18 30.18 11.65 -18.46
C LEU A 18 30.00 12.47 -17.18
N ALA A 19 29.25 13.57 -17.26
CA ALA A 19 28.62 14.12 -16.07
C ALA A 19 27.58 13.09 -15.58
N PRO A 20 27.45 12.83 -14.27
CA PRO A 20 26.36 12.01 -13.77
C PRO A 20 25.06 12.76 -14.03
N GLY A 21 24.21 12.24 -14.91
CA GLY A 21 22.81 12.63 -14.93
C GLY A 21 22.23 12.25 -13.58
N ARG A 22 21.81 13.24 -12.79
CA ARG A 22 21.03 13.02 -11.58
C ARG A 22 19.61 12.69 -12.03
N HIS A 23 19.37 11.41 -12.33
CA HIS A 23 18.01 10.90 -12.33
C HIS A 23 17.61 10.71 -10.87
N ALA A 24 16.45 11.27 -10.49
CA ALA A 24 15.87 11.10 -9.16
C ALA A 24 15.80 9.60 -8.83
N ALA A 25 16.44 9.21 -7.72
CA ALA A 25 16.23 7.87 -7.16
C ALA A 25 14.81 7.81 -6.59
N ALA A 26 14.11 6.69 -6.82
CA ALA A 26 12.79 6.46 -6.22
C ALA A 26 12.92 6.52 -4.69
N GLN A 27 12.04 7.24 -4.01
CA GLN A 27 12.08 7.29 -2.56
C GLN A 27 11.37 6.05 -1.97
N PRO A 28 11.96 5.36 -0.99
CA PRO A 28 11.24 4.34 -0.24
C PRO A 28 10.10 4.97 0.58
N ASP A 29 8.98 4.26 0.71
CA ASP A 29 7.82 4.66 1.54
C ASP A 29 8.13 4.51 3.05
N VAL A 30 9.21 5.15 3.49
CA VAL A 30 9.65 5.27 4.90
C VAL A 30 9.25 6.63 5.43
N ARG A 31 9.30 7.66 4.57
CA ARG A 31 8.93 9.04 4.90
C ARG A 31 8.32 9.72 3.68
N ASN A 32 7.13 10.29 3.84
CA ASN A 32 6.46 11.02 2.77
C ASN A 32 7.10 12.42 2.58
N ILE A 33 8.14 12.52 1.76
CA ILE A 33 8.79 13.79 1.39
C ILE A 33 8.03 14.38 0.21
N ARG A 34 7.12 15.30 0.51
CA ARG A 34 6.24 15.92 -0.49
C ARG A 34 7.01 16.91 -1.38
N PRO A 35 6.84 16.87 -2.71
CA PRO A 35 7.47 17.83 -3.61
C PRO A 35 6.97 19.25 -3.35
N HIS A 36 7.82 20.23 -3.65
CA HIS A 36 7.46 21.65 -3.69
C HIS A 36 7.03 22.03 -5.10
N VAL A 37 5.83 22.62 -5.23
CA VAL A 37 5.31 23.10 -6.51
C VAL A 37 4.94 24.58 -6.40
N MET A 38 5.66 25.43 -7.12
CA MET A 38 5.33 26.84 -7.24
C MET A 38 4.41 27.09 -8.43
N LEU A 39 3.18 27.53 -8.17
CA LEU A 39 2.23 27.94 -9.20
C LEU A 39 2.50 29.40 -9.58
N LEU A 40 2.89 29.64 -10.84
CA LEU A 40 2.98 30.98 -11.40
C LEU A 40 1.75 31.22 -12.26
N VAL A 41 0.80 31.98 -11.73
CA VAL A 41 -0.51 32.17 -12.36
C VAL A 41 -0.57 33.53 -13.03
N ASP A 42 -0.83 33.52 -14.33
CA ASP A 42 -1.11 34.71 -15.11
C ASP A 42 -2.38 35.39 -14.60
N THR A 43 -2.22 36.66 -14.23
CA THR A 43 -3.32 37.52 -13.78
C THR A 43 -3.36 38.79 -14.60
N SER A 44 -2.94 38.73 -15.86
CA SER A 44 -3.00 39.83 -16.79
C SER A 44 -4.44 40.18 -17.18
N GLY A 45 -4.64 41.32 -17.84
CA GLY A 45 -5.97 41.75 -18.25
C GLY A 45 -6.63 40.84 -19.29
N SER A 46 -5.86 40.02 -20.04
CA SER A 46 -6.42 39.06 -20.99
C SER A 46 -7.26 37.98 -20.32
N MET A 47 -6.95 37.65 -19.05
CA MET A 47 -7.70 36.67 -18.26
C MET A 47 -9.17 37.07 -18.00
N GLU A 48 -9.53 38.34 -18.21
CA GLU A 48 -10.92 38.82 -18.13
C GLU A 48 -11.78 38.43 -19.37
N ARG A 49 -11.16 37.87 -20.41
CA ARG A 49 -11.85 37.44 -21.63
C ARG A 49 -12.33 36.00 -21.53
N LYS A 50 -13.31 35.64 -22.34
CA LYS A 50 -13.78 34.26 -22.51
C LYS A 50 -12.67 33.39 -23.12
N PRO A 51 -12.66 32.08 -22.80
CA PRO A 51 -12.01 31.07 -23.64
C PRO A 51 -12.58 31.08 -25.07
N ASP A 52 -11.80 30.63 -26.04
CA ASP A 52 -12.19 30.42 -27.44
C ASP A 52 -12.76 31.66 -28.16
N CYS A 53 -12.11 32.81 -28.01
CA CYS A 53 -12.57 34.05 -28.64
C CYS A 53 -11.50 34.79 -29.45
N LEU A 54 -11.77 34.94 -30.75
CA LEU A 54 -10.90 35.69 -31.67
C LEU A 54 -11.15 37.20 -31.59
N CYS A 55 -10.13 37.96 -31.17
CA CYS A 55 -10.16 39.42 -31.21
C CYS A 55 -10.19 39.95 -32.66
N THR A 56 -11.27 40.63 -33.04
CA THR A 56 -11.40 41.32 -34.33
C THR A 56 -11.21 42.84 -34.20
N THR A 57 -11.28 43.37 -32.98
CA THR A 57 -11.02 44.78 -32.65
C THR A 57 -9.82 44.94 -31.72
N VAL A 58 -9.17 46.11 -31.77
CA VAL A 58 -7.98 46.41 -30.95
C VAL A 58 -8.26 46.33 -29.45
N ALA A 59 -9.48 46.67 -29.01
CA ALA A 59 -9.86 46.61 -27.61
C ALA A 59 -10.37 45.21 -27.19
N CYS A 60 -10.73 44.36 -28.17
CA CYS A 60 -11.25 43.01 -27.99
C CYS A 60 -12.40 42.90 -26.97
N LEU A 61 -13.28 43.91 -26.96
CA LEU A 61 -14.43 43.94 -26.06
C LEU A 61 -15.49 42.89 -26.42
N GLU A 62 -15.48 42.38 -27.66
CA GLU A 62 -16.33 41.29 -28.12
C GLU A 62 -16.07 39.95 -27.39
N CYS A 63 -14.91 39.81 -26.75
CA CYS A 63 -14.51 38.60 -26.03
C CYS A 63 -14.79 38.66 -24.52
N LEU A 64 -15.54 39.65 -24.05
CA LEU A 64 -15.96 39.71 -22.64
C LEU A 64 -17.13 38.76 -22.37
N PRO A 65 -17.19 38.10 -21.18
CA PRO A 65 -18.30 37.23 -20.79
C PRO A 65 -19.63 37.96 -20.67
N VAL A 66 -20.73 37.29 -21.03
CA VAL A 66 -22.08 37.78 -20.72
C VAL A 66 -22.42 37.36 -19.30
N CYS A 67 -22.53 38.36 -18.42
CA CYS A 67 -22.97 38.20 -17.03
C CYS A 67 -24.36 38.82 -16.87
N SER A 68 -25.40 38.05 -17.19
CA SER A 68 -26.81 38.48 -17.07
C SER A 68 -27.58 37.46 -16.24
N GLY A 69 -28.59 37.89 -15.48
CA GLY A 69 -29.36 37.00 -14.57
C GLY A 69 -30.14 35.83 -15.23
N VAL A 70 -29.91 35.55 -16.51
CA VAL A 70 -30.42 34.40 -17.28
C VAL A 70 -29.33 33.67 -18.09
N THR A 71 -28.12 34.22 -18.21
CA THR A 71 -27.00 33.65 -18.98
C THR A 71 -25.70 34.16 -18.36
N PHE A 72 -24.91 33.22 -17.85
CA PHE A 72 -23.60 33.44 -17.26
C PHE A 72 -22.56 32.67 -18.06
N GLU A 73 -21.54 33.37 -18.52
CA GLU A 73 -20.41 32.78 -19.24
C GLU A 73 -19.13 32.99 -18.44
N GLU A 74 -18.27 31.99 -18.47
CA GLU A 74 -16.97 32.00 -17.78
C GLU A 74 -15.95 32.84 -18.55
N ASN A 75 -15.06 33.51 -17.81
CA ASN A 75 -13.81 34.05 -18.35
C ASN A 75 -12.66 33.08 -18.04
N ARG A 76 -11.50 33.32 -18.65
CA ARG A 76 -10.30 32.51 -18.42
C ARG A 76 -9.91 32.50 -16.94
N TRP A 77 -10.03 33.63 -16.24
CA TRP A 77 -9.77 33.70 -14.80
C TRP A 77 -10.70 32.79 -13.99
N SER A 78 -12.01 32.77 -14.26
CA SER A 78 -12.96 31.92 -13.55
C SER A 78 -12.71 30.44 -13.81
N VAL A 79 -12.24 30.07 -15.01
CA VAL A 79 -11.84 28.68 -15.31
C VAL A 79 -10.62 28.28 -14.48
N VAL A 80 -9.57 29.11 -14.44
CA VAL A 80 -8.38 28.83 -13.63
C VAL A 80 -8.71 28.79 -12.14
N ALA A 81 -9.52 29.73 -11.64
CA ALA A 81 -9.98 29.74 -10.25
C ALA A 81 -10.73 28.44 -9.91
N GLN A 82 -11.70 28.02 -10.74
CA GLN A 82 -12.45 26.77 -10.51
C GLN A 82 -11.62 25.49 -10.69
N ALA A 83 -10.57 25.52 -11.52
CA ALA A 83 -9.64 24.40 -11.62
C ALA A 83 -8.81 24.25 -10.34
N LEU A 84 -8.35 25.37 -9.77
CA LEU A 84 -7.51 25.36 -8.56
C LEU A 84 -8.32 25.16 -7.27
N THR A 85 -9.45 25.84 -7.11
CA THR A 85 -10.21 25.94 -5.84
C THR A 85 -11.58 25.27 -5.88
N GLY A 86 -11.94 24.63 -7.00
CA GLY A 86 -13.18 23.88 -7.15
C GLY A 86 -14.34 24.65 -7.78
N GLU A 87 -15.33 23.89 -8.28
CA GLU A 87 -16.42 24.39 -9.11
C GLU A 87 -17.49 25.14 -8.32
N PHE A 88 -18.05 26.18 -8.93
CA PHE A 88 -19.19 26.91 -8.38
C PHE A 88 -20.51 26.34 -8.89
N THR A 89 -21.39 25.96 -7.97
CA THR A 89 -22.70 25.38 -8.33
C THR A 89 -23.86 26.18 -7.70
N PRO A 90 -24.68 26.88 -8.51
CA PRO A 90 -24.46 27.19 -9.94
C PRO A 90 -23.34 28.23 -10.14
N TYR A 91 -22.77 28.30 -11.34
CA TYR A 91 -21.90 29.40 -11.73
C TYR A 91 -22.71 30.67 -12.03
N GLU A 92 -22.35 31.78 -11.39
CA GLU A 92 -22.93 33.11 -11.60
C GLU A 92 -21.81 34.15 -11.69
N CYS A 93 -21.95 35.14 -12.57
CA CYS A 93 -20.98 36.22 -12.68
C CYS A 93 -21.67 37.59 -12.74
N SER A 94 -20.94 38.64 -12.37
CA SER A 94 -21.35 40.03 -12.50
C SER A 94 -20.21 40.86 -13.08
N SER A 95 -20.52 41.90 -13.85
CA SER A 95 -19.51 42.76 -14.47
C SER A 95 -19.54 44.15 -13.82
N GLU A 96 -18.39 44.59 -13.32
CA GLU A 96 -18.22 45.91 -12.71
C GLU A 96 -17.21 46.78 -13.47
N ASN A 97 -17.61 48.03 -13.71
CA ASN A 97 -16.67 49.04 -14.19
C ASN A 97 -15.79 49.48 -13.02
N ARG A 98 -14.47 49.48 -13.24
CA ARG A 98 -13.45 49.77 -12.22
C ARG A 98 -13.35 51.27 -11.88
N ILE A 99 -14.46 51.92 -11.50
CA ILE A 99 -14.52 53.36 -11.23
C ILE A 99 -15.23 53.64 -9.90
N GLY A 100 -14.56 54.33 -8.98
CA GLY A 100 -15.12 54.67 -7.67
C GLY A 100 -15.34 53.45 -6.76
N GLY A 101 -16.05 53.63 -5.63
CA GLY A 101 -16.34 52.52 -4.71
C GLY A 101 -15.06 51.86 -4.17
N ILE A 102 -14.97 50.53 -4.30
CA ILE A 102 -13.79 49.74 -3.89
C ILE A 102 -12.57 49.98 -4.78
N TYR A 103 -12.76 50.47 -6.02
CA TYR A 103 -11.69 50.75 -6.98
C TYR A 103 -11.02 52.10 -6.74
N ALA A 104 -11.62 53.00 -5.95
CA ALA A 104 -11.09 54.35 -5.77
C ALA A 104 -9.71 54.34 -5.10
N GLY A 105 -8.69 54.86 -5.79
CA GLY A 105 -7.30 54.88 -5.33
C GLY A 105 -6.58 53.54 -5.40
N GLN A 106 -7.17 52.53 -6.04
CA GLN A 106 -6.54 51.23 -6.30
C GLN A 106 -5.73 51.25 -7.60
N TYR A 107 -4.91 50.22 -7.82
CA TYR A 107 -4.08 50.06 -9.01
C TYR A 107 -4.86 49.96 -10.32
N ASP A 108 -6.08 49.46 -10.26
CA ASP A 108 -6.91 49.17 -11.42
C ASP A 108 -8.02 50.21 -11.65
N GLU A 109 -8.00 51.34 -10.93
CA GLU A 109 -8.98 52.41 -11.12
C GLU A 109 -8.92 52.97 -12.56
N GLY A 110 -10.04 52.92 -13.26
CA GLY A 110 -10.18 53.42 -14.61
C GLY A 110 -9.61 52.49 -15.69
N TYR A 111 -9.26 51.24 -15.35
CA TYR A 111 -8.85 50.25 -16.33
C TYR A 111 -9.97 49.98 -17.35
N PHE A 112 -9.58 49.75 -18.61
CA PHE A 112 -10.53 49.75 -19.74
C PHE A 112 -11.38 48.48 -19.83
N LEU A 113 -10.90 47.37 -19.28
CA LEU A 113 -11.68 46.14 -19.15
C LEU A 113 -12.46 46.18 -17.83
N PRO A 114 -13.75 45.80 -17.83
CA PRO A 114 -14.47 45.62 -16.58
C PRO A 114 -13.87 44.46 -15.78
N HIS A 115 -14.10 44.46 -14.47
CA HIS A 115 -13.83 43.31 -13.63
C HIS A 115 -15.02 42.35 -13.68
N ILE A 116 -14.75 41.09 -13.99
CA ILE A 116 -15.77 40.03 -13.92
C ILE A 116 -15.63 39.36 -12.55
N LEU A 117 -16.63 39.58 -11.70
CA LEU A 117 -16.71 39.06 -10.35
C LEU A 117 -16.94 37.55 -10.39
N LEU A 118 -16.16 36.80 -9.62
CA LEU A 118 -16.42 35.40 -9.32
C LEU A 118 -17.71 35.27 -8.48
N PRO A 119 -18.40 34.12 -8.51
CA PRO A 119 -19.65 33.91 -7.77
C PRO A 119 -19.57 34.30 -6.29
N GLN A 120 -18.47 33.96 -5.61
CA GLN A 120 -18.25 34.27 -4.19
C GLN A 120 -18.14 35.77 -3.88
N GLU A 121 -17.76 36.60 -4.86
CA GLU A 121 -17.65 38.05 -4.71
C GLU A 121 -19.03 38.74 -4.83
N ILE A 122 -20.03 38.03 -5.37
CA ILE A 122 -21.38 38.52 -5.52
C ILE A 122 -22.08 38.40 -4.16
N GLY A 123 -22.31 39.52 -3.47
CA GLY A 123 -22.94 39.52 -2.14
C GLY A 123 -24.35 38.93 -2.03
N THR A 124 -24.98 38.54 -3.14
CA THR A 124 -26.28 37.84 -3.20
C THR A 124 -26.17 36.39 -3.68
N TYR A 125 -24.97 35.88 -3.94
CA TYR A 125 -24.76 34.50 -4.36
C TYR A 125 -25.26 33.52 -3.30
N ALA A 126 -26.03 32.53 -3.73
CA ALA A 126 -26.65 31.52 -2.86
C ALA A 126 -26.19 30.09 -3.19
N GLY A 127 -25.24 29.94 -4.11
CA GLY A 127 -24.64 28.65 -4.45
C GLY A 127 -23.50 28.26 -3.51
N SER A 128 -22.82 27.19 -3.86
CA SER A 128 -21.68 26.64 -3.10
C SER A 128 -20.51 26.34 -4.03
N GLN A 129 -19.31 26.37 -3.47
CA GLN A 129 -18.10 25.87 -4.12
C GLN A 129 -17.87 24.41 -3.71
N GLY A 130 -17.57 23.54 -4.67
CA GLY A 130 -17.23 22.14 -4.41
C GLY A 130 -15.76 21.97 -4.02
N GLY A 131 -15.43 20.96 -3.22
CA GLY A 131 -14.04 20.62 -2.84
C GLY A 131 -13.28 19.83 -3.91
N ASN A 132 -13.54 20.11 -5.19
CA ASN A 132 -12.96 19.39 -6.34
C ASN A 132 -11.90 20.22 -7.08
N GLY A 133 -11.25 21.17 -6.38
CA GLY A 133 -10.15 21.98 -6.89
C GLY A 133 -8.79 21.33 -6.65
N VAL A 134 -7.87 21.42 -7.63
CA VAL A 134 -6.56 20.75 -7.61
C VAL A 134 -5.77 21.00 -6.31
N LEU A 135 -5.99 22.15 -5.66
CA LEU A 135 -5.34 22.49 -4.39
C LEU A 135 -5.81 21.62 -3.21
N ASP A 136 -7.12 21.38 -3.06
CA ASP A 136 -7.69 20.53 -2.00
C ASP A 136 -7.36 19.06 -2.19
N ILE A 137 -7.37 18.69 -3.45
CA ILE A 137 -7.11 17.38 -4.00
C ILE A 137 -5.71 16.85 -3.63
N TYR A 138 -4.69 17.68 -3.88
CA TYR A 138 -3.29 17.30 -3.74
C TYR A 138 -2.76 17.76 -2.38
N LEU A 139 -3.64 18.22 -1.49
CA LEU A 139 -3.30 18.79 -0.19
C LEU A 139 -2.35 17.86 0.58
N GLU A 140 -2.59 16.54 0.61
CA GLU A 140 -1.76 15.60 1.36
C GLU A 140 -0.50 15.13 0.60
N ARG A 141 -0.38 15.48 -0.69
CA ARG A 141 0.66 14.97 -1.59
C ARG A 141 1.70 16.02 -1.96
N ILE A 142 1.31 17.28 -2.07
CA ILE A 142 2.14 18.35 -2.63
C ILE A 142 2.09 19.59 -1.73
N LYS A 143 3.22 20.28 -1.59
CA LYS A 143 3.25 21.60 -0.97
C LYS A 143 3.23 22.66 -2.06
N PHE A 144 2.09 23.34 -2.16
CA PHE A 144 1.90 24.42 -3.11
C PHE A 144 2.42 25.73 -2.57
N GLY A 145 3.05 26.51 -3.44
CA GLY A 145 3.18 27.96 -3.29
C GLY A 145 2.51 28.66 -4.47
N LEU A 146 2.19 29.94 -4.30
CA LEU A 146 1.51 30.75 -5.32
C LEU A 146 2.26 32.06 -5.56
N MET A 147 2.50 32.36 -6.84
CA MET A 147 2.94 33.65 -7.33
C MET A 147 1.96 34.16 -8.38
N THR A 148 1.56 35.42 -8.26
CA THR A 148 0.65 36.07 -9.22
C THR A 148 1.29 37.32 -9.80
N PHE A 149 0.90 37.65 -11.03
CA PHE A 149 1.56 38.68 -11.82
C PHE A 149 1.38 40.08 -11.22
N ASP A 150 2.49 40.77 -11.02
CA ASP A 150 2.57 42.22 -10.84
C ASP A 150 2.81 42.88 -12.19
N SER A 151 1.72 43.39 -12.75
CA SER A 151 1.68 44.01 -14.06
C SER A 151 1.93 45.52 -14.04
N VAL A 152 2.19 46.13 -12.87
CA VAL A 152 2.40 47.58 -12.74
C VAL A 152 3.88 47.90 -12.65
N GLY A 153 4.53 48.01 -13.81
CA GLY A 153 5.96 48.29 -13.88
C GLY A 153 6.44 49.61 -13.23
N THR A 154 5.56 50.58 -12.97
CA THR A 154 5.92 51.86 -12.32
C THR A 154 4.89 52.24 -11.25
N LEU A 155 3.97 53.14 -11.55
CA LEU A 155 2.81 53.45 -10.71
C LEU A 155 1.58 53.56 -11.62
N SER A 156 0.44 53.05 -11.16
CA SER A 156 -0.82 53.05 -11.92
C SER A 156 -1.31 54.45 -12.30
N ASP A 157 -0.93 55.48 -11.54
CA ASP A 157 -1.32 56.88 -11.75
C ASP A 157 -0.24 57.73 -12.45
N GLN A 158 0.88 57.13 -12.87
CA GLN A 158 1.99 57.81 -13.55
C GLN A 158 2.17 57.34 -15.00
N PRO A 159 2.94 58.08 -15.82
CA PRO A 159 3.34 57.59 -17.14
C PRO A 159 4.12 56.28 -17.07
N PRO A 160 4.00 55.39 -18.08
CA PRO A 160 4.62 54.06 -18.10
C PRO A 160 6.16 54.08 -18.17
N LEU A 161 6.78 55.24 -18.41
CA LEU A 161 8.24 55.40 -18.45
C LEU A 161 8.68 56.43 -17.40
N VAL A 162 9.36 55.96 -16.36
CA VAL A 162 9.90 56.79 -15.28
C VAL A 162 11.43 56.67 -15.26
N THR A 163 12.12 57.82 -15.28
CA THR A 163 13.58 57.84 -15.22
C THR A 163 14.08 57.34 -13.86
N GLN A 164 15.22 56.67 -13.81
CA GLN A 164 15.80 56.15 -12.57
C GLN A 164 15.97 57.19 -11.46
N ALA A 165 16.30 58.43 -11.82
CA ALA A 165 16.44 59.52 -10.86
C ALA A 165 15.12 59.86 -10.14
N VAL A 166 13.98 59.73 -10.83
CA VAL A 166 12.66 59.96 -10.24
C VAL A 166 12.22 58.75 -9.43
N PHE A 167 12.39 57.55 -9.99
CA PHE A 167 11.98 56.30 -9.36
C PHE A 167 12.63 56.11 -7.98
N THR A 168 13.91 56.45 -7.85
CA THR A 168 14.69 56.29 -6.61
C THR A 168 14.50 57.43 -5.60
N THR A 169 13.72 58.47 -5.92
CA THR A 169 13.52 59.64 -5.05
C THR A 169 12.13 59.61 -4.39
N ALA A 170 12.08 59.84 -3.08
CA ALA A 170 10.83 59.87 -2.32
C ALA A 170 9.80 60.89 -2.89
N PRO A 171 8.50 60.55 -2.95
CA PRO A 171 7.86 59.38 -2.32
C PRO A 171 7.83 58.10 -3.19
N PHE A 172 8.36 58.13 -4.42
CA PHE A 172 8.14 57.09 -5.43
C PHE A 172 8.47 55.66 -4.97
N PRO A 173 9.60 55.36 -4.31
CA PRO A 173 9.91 53.99 -3.87
C PRO A 173 8.85 53.40 -2.93
N ALA A 174 8.28 54.24 -2.05
CA ALA A 174 7.27 53.79 -1.10
C ALA A 174 5.90 53.58 -1.77
N GLU A 175 5.59 54.34 -2.82
CA GLU A 175 4.37 54.14 -3.61
C GLU A 175 4.50 52.93 -4.54
N SER A 176 5.71 52.64 -5.04
CA SER A 176 6.01 51.47 -5.88
C SER A 176 5.84 50.17 -5.10
N LEU A 177 6.28 50.15 -3.84
CA LEU A 177 6.08 49.02 -2.92
C LEU A 177 4.72 49.06 -2.21
N GLY A 178 3.78 49.84 -2.71
CA GLY A 178 2.43 49.99 -2.17
C GLY A 178 1.37 49.66 -3.21
N THR A 179 0.11 49.92 -2.87
CA THR A 179 -1.06 49.64 -3.73
C THR A 179 -0.92 50.20 -5.16
N LYS A 180 -0.26 51.35 -5.35
CA LYS A 180 -0.14 51.98 -6.68
C LYS A 180 0.89 51.31 -7.59
N GLY A 181 1.91 50.67 -7.03
CA GLY A 181 2.91 49.91 -7.79
C GLY A 181 2.77 48.40 -7.62
N MET A 182 1.68 47.94 -6.99
CA MET A 182 1.29 46.53 -6.87
C MET A 182 2.22 45.59 -6.09
N PHE A 183 3.03 46.16 -5.19
CA PHE A 183 3.78 45.42 -4.17
C PHE A 183 4.74 44.38 -4.76
N SER A 184 5.63 44.72 -5.68
CA SER A 184 6.56 43.76 -6.30
C SER A 184 7.48 43.02 -5.31
N TYR A 185 7.78 41.75 -5.58
CA TYR A 185 8.59 40.89 -4.70
C TYR A 185 10.09 41.14 -4.84
N ALA A 186 10.60 41.29 -6.07
CA ALA A 186 12.02 41.53 -6.31
C ALA A 186 12.41 43.02 -6.42
N ALA A 187 13.70 43.25 -6.64
CA ALA A 187 14.30 44.57 -6.71
C ALA A 187 14.05 45.28 -8.06
N ASP A 188 14.02 46.61 -8.02
CA ASP A 188 13.81 47.45 -9.20
C ASP A 188 14.85 47.19 -10.31
N ALA A 189 14.41 47.07 -11.56
CA ALA A 189 15.24 46.76 -12.71
C ALA A 189 15.49 47.99 -13.62
N PRO A 190 16.75 48.35 -13.91
CA PRO A 190 17.07 49.47 -14.80
C PRO A 190 17.09 49.04 -16.28
N PHE A 191 16.66 49.92 -17.19
CA PHE A 191 16.75 49.67 -18.64
C PHE A 191 16.95 50.94 -19.48
N THR A 192 17.32 50.76 -20.75
CA THR A 192 17.45 51.83 -21.76
C THR A 192 16.96 51.34 -23.11
N PHE A 193 16.70 52.25 -24.05
CA PHE A 193 16.21 51.89 -25.38
C PHE A 193 16.61 52.89 -26.48
N PRO A 194 16.61 52.49 -27.78
CA PRO A 194 16.97 53.38 -28.88
C PRO A 194 16.14 54.66 -28.88
N GLY A 195 16.80 55.81 -28.77
CA GLY A 195 16.14 57.12 -28.69
C GLY A 195 16.04 57.72 -27.28
N ALA A 196 16.35 56.97 -26.22
CA ALA A 196 16.41 57.46 -24.84
C ALA A 196 17.62 58.39 -24.55
N GLY A 197 18.56 58.51 -25.50
CA GLY A 197 19.77 59.33 -25.34
C GLY A 197 20.72 58.84 -24.24
N GLY A 198 20.63 57.56 -23.84
CA GLY A 198 21.41 56.98 -22.74
C GLY A 198 20.84 57.26 -21.35
N THR A 199 19.62 57.82 -21.25
CA THR A 199 18.91 58.02 -19.98
C THR A 199 18.39 56.68 -19.45
N PRO A 200 18.76 56.24 -18.24
CA PRO A 200 18.22 55.02 -17.66
C PRO A 200 16.82 55.24 -17.09
N TYR A 201 15.96 54.27 -17.35
CA TYR A 201 14.60 54.13 -16.81
C TYR A 201 14.57 52.97 -15.82
N MET A 202 13.55 52.92 -14.96
CA MET A 202 13.36 51.84 -14.00
C MET A 202 11.98 51.23 -14.18
N ILE A 203 11.91 49.93 -13.94
CA ILE A 203 10.68 49.16 -13.84
C ILE A 203 10.75 48.27 -12.60
N ASN A 204 9.62 48.06 -11.94
CA ASN A 204 9.46 46.99 -10.97
C ASN A 204 8.15 46.24 -11.31
N ALA A 205 8.31 45.06 -11.88
CA ALA A 205 7.26 44.14 -12.28
C ALA A 205 7.72 42.72 -11.90
N GLY A 206 6.82 41.73 -11.93
CA GLY A 206 7.18 40.35 -11.61
C GLY A 206 6.10 39.65 -10.81
N ALA A 207 6.44 39.19 -9.61
CA ALA A 207 5.51 38.59 -8.67
C ALA A 207 5.05 39.63 -7.64
N ARG A 208 3.77 39.59 -7.25
CA ARG A 208 3.30 40.36 -6.09
C ARG A 208 3.87 39.77 -4.80
N SER A 209 4.39 40.60 -3.92
CA SER A 209 4.99 40.21 -2.64
C SER A 209 3.95 39.71 -1.63
N ALA A 210 4.42 38.99 -0.61
CA ALA A 210 3.55 38.38 0.41
C ALA A 210 2.71 39.39 1.22
N ILE A 211 3.14 40.65 1.30
CA ILE A 211 2.41 41.72 2.00
C ILE A 211 1.28 42.34 1.16
N ALA A 212 1.18 41.98 -0.12
CA ALA A 212 0.10 42.46 -0.98
C ALA A 212 -1.24 41.90 -0.48
N THR A 213 -2.21 42.80 -0.34
CA THR A 213 -3.58 42.45 0.07
C THR A 213 -4.36 41.72 -1.02
N GLU A 214 -3.87 41.76 -2.28
CA GLU A 214 -4.47 41.11 -3.45
C GLU A 214 -3.41 40.33 -4.22
N GLY A 215 -3.59 39.02 -4.37
CA GLY A 215 -2.65 38.17 -5.13
C GLY A 215 -1.24 38.07 -4.54
N GLY A 216 -1.05 38.44 -3.28
CA GLY A 216 0.28 38.39 -2.66
C GLY A 216 0.85 36.98 -2.62
N LEU A 217 2.16 36.86 -2.82
CA LEU A 217 2.89 35.60 -2.78
C LEU A 217 2.55 34.78 -1.53
N VAL A 218 2.27 33.50 -1.74
CA VAL A 218 2.12 32.49 -0.70
C VAL A 218 3.24 31.48 -0.87
N THR A 219 4.00 31.26 0.20
CA THR A 219 5.11 30.29 0.26
C THR A 219 4.58 28.87 0.46
N VAL A 220 5.45 27.86 0.38
CA VAL A 220 5.14 26.43 0.47
C VAL A 220 4.79 25.93 1.89
N GLY A 221 5.11 26.68 2.94
CA GLY A 221 4.82 26.36 4.33
C GLY A 221 5.76 25.33 4.97
N ASP A 222 5.53 25.04 6.25
CA ASP A 222 6.26 24.02 7.03
C ASP A 222 5.81 22.58 6.69
N ASP A 223 6.61 21.58 7.09
CA ASP A 223 6.29 20.15 6.91
C ASP A 223 5.38 19.61 8.03
N SER A 224 4.09 19.97 7.99
CA SER A 224 3.05 19.30 8.78
C SER A 224 1.69 19.41 8.10
N THR A 225 0.79 18.44 8.32
CA THR A 225 -0.56 18.46 7.76
C THR A 225 -1.30 19.76 8.11
N ALA A 226 -1.18 20.22 9.36
CA ALA A 226 -1.79 21.48 9.81
C ALA A 226 -1.23 22.72 9.08
N ALA A 227 0.09 22.78 8.88
CA ALA A 227 0.71 23.87 8.12
C ALA A 227 0.28 23.84 6.65
N MET A 228 0.15 22.65 6.07
CA MET A 228 -0.28 22.47 4.68
C MET A 228 -1.72 22.89 4.47
N THR A 229 -2.64 22.48 5.34
CA THR A 229 -4.03 22.99 5.32
C THR A 229 -4.05 24.51 5.41
N ALA A 230 -3.26 25.10 6.32
CA ALA A 230 -3.19 26.55 6.47
C ALA A 230 -2.60 27.26 5.22
N THR A 231 -1.58 26.68 4.58
CA THR A 231 -1.01 27.21 3.33
C THR A 231 -2.01 27.10 2.19
N ASN A 232 -2.71 25.97 2.06
CA ASN A 232 -3.75 25.74 1.07
C ASN A 232 -4.88 26.76 1.21
N ASP A 233 -5.39 26.93 2.43
CA ASP A 233 -6.40 27.93 2.76
C ASP A 233 -5.91 29.35 2.42
N ALA A 234 -4.63 29.66 2.68
CA ALA A 234 -4.04 30.95 2.34
C ALA A 234 -3.92 31.20 0.82
N ILE A 235 -3.62 30.15 0.04
CA ILE A 235 -3.61 30.21 -1.43
C ILE A 235 -5.03 30.47 -1.95
N GLN A 236 -6.01 29.69 -1.49
CA GLN A 236 -7.40 29.86 -1.91
C GLN A 236 -7.96 31.23 -1.50
N ALA A 237 -7.67 31.69 -0.29
CA ALA A 237 -8.01 33.03 0.17
C ALA A 237 -7.34 34.14 -0.66
N THR A 238 -6.15 33.86 -1.23
CA THR A 238 -5.47 34.80 -2.13
C THR A 238 -6.10 34.85 -3.51
N ILE A 239 -6.67 33.75 -4.01
CA ILE A 239 -7.36 33.65 -5.29
C ILE A 239 -8.78 34.25 -5.18
N LEU A 240 -9.56 33.78 -4.20
CA LEU A 240 -11.00 34.06 -4.06
C LEU A 240 -11.30 35.26 -3.16
N GLY A 241 -10.38 35.64 -2.28
CA GLY A 241 -10.56 36.64 -1.23
C GLY A 241 -11.13 36.06 0.07
N ASP A 242 -10.64 36.56 1.20
CA ASP A 242 -11.17 36.28 2.54
C ASP A 242 -10.93 37.47 3.49
N ALA A 243 -12.03 38.09 3.92
CA ALA A 243 -12.00 39.20 4.86
C ALA A 243 -11.49 38.81 6.27
N GLY A 244 -11.64 37.54 6.66
CA GLY A 244 -11.11 36.99 7.92
C GLY A 244 -9.59 36.94 7.96
N LEU A 245 -8.96 36.72 6.80
CA LEU A 245 -7.50 36.71 6.61
C LEU A 245 -6.96 38.04 6.05
N GLY A 246 -7.82 39.04 5.85
CA GLY A 246 -7.43 40.35 5.31
C GLY A 246 -6.99 40.33 3.84
N LYS A 247 -7.42 39.31 3.08
CA LYS A 247 -7.16 39.15 1.65
C LYS A 247 -8.38 39.61 0.86
N ASN A 248 -8.17 40.44 -0.15
CA ASN A 248 -9.21 40.81 -1.11
C ASN A 248 -9.17 39.82 -2.30
N PRO A 249 -10.31 39.62 -2.99
CA PRO A 249 -10.34 38.82 -4.22
C PRO A 249 -9.33 39.32 -5.25
N LEU A 250 -8.67 38.38 -5.92
CA LEU A 250 -7.70 38.73 -6.94
C LEU A 250 -8.40 39.24 -8.20
N ARG A 251 -7.95 40.40 -8.69
CA ARG A 251 -8.48 41.03 -9.90
C ARG A 251 -7.42 40.97 -11.01
N PRO A 252 -7.69 40.28 -12.14
CA PRO A 252 -6.76 40.27 -13.25
C PRO A 252 -6.58 41.68 -13.85
N PHE A 253 -5.37 42.06 -14.20
CA PHE A 253 -5.04 43.42 -14.64
C PHE A 253 -3.72 43.48 -15.41
N GLY A 254 -3.66 44.39 -16.38
CA GLY A 254 -2.41 44.81 -17.01
C GLY A 254 -1.81 43.82 -18.00
N ALA A 255 -0.48 43.91 -18.15
CA ALA A 255 0.36 43.18 -19.09
C ALA A 255 0.71 41.75 -18.59
N THR A 256 1.47 41.00 -19.39
CA THR A 256 1.94 39.62 -19.09
C THR A 256 3.47 39.60 -18.89
N PRO A 257 4.02 40.12 -17.77
CA PRO A 257 5.46 40.27 -17.55
C PRO A 257 6.17 38.95 -17.17
N THR A 258 6.06 37.91 -18.01
CA THR A 258 6.58 36.55 -17.73
C THR A 258 8.09 36.52 -17.42
N ALA A 259 8.91 37.31 -18.12
CA ALA A 259 10.36 37.38 -17.86
C ALA A 259 10.68 37.95 -16.46
N ALA A 260 9.89 38.92 -16.00
CA ALA A 260 10.02 39.46 -14.66
C ALA A 260 9.55 38.44 -13.62
N MET A 261 8.41 37.77 -13.86
CA MET A 261 7.89 36.72 -12.99
C MET A 261 8.90 35.58 -12.77
N VAL A 262 9.54 35.09 -13.84
CA VAL A 262 10.55 34.02 -13.72
C VAL A 262 11.83 34.52 -13.02
N THR A 263 12.17 35.81 -13.16
CA THR A 263 13.27 36.42 -12.41
C THR A 263 12.95 36.49 -10.91
N ASP A 264 11.72 36.83 -10.55
CA ASP A 264 11.25 36.86 -9.17
C ASP A 264 11.17 35.44 -8.56
N LEU A 265 10.77 34.44 -9.36
CA LEU A 265 10.86 33.04 -8.97
C LEU A 265 12.31 32.64 -8.66
N GLN A 266 13.27 33.00 -9.51
CA GLN A 266 14.69 32.73 -9.25
C GLN A 266 15.14 33.39 -7.94
N PHE A 267 14.70 34.61 -7.67
CA PHE A 267 15.01 35.27 -6.41
C PHE A 267 14.37 34.55 -5.20
N PHE A 268 13.13 34.09 -5.32
CA PHE A 268 12.43 33.33 -4.28
C PHE A 268 13.16 32.02 -3.95
N VAL A 269 13.47 31.19 -4.95
CA VAL A 269 14.13 29.88 -4.72
C VAL A 269 15.51 30.03 -4.08
N GLN A 270 16.14 31.20 -4.23
CA GLN A 270 17.45 31.52 -3.65
C GLN A 270 17.40 32.14 -2.24
N ASN A 271 16.26 32.69 -1.82
CA ASN A 271 16.21 33.54 -0.62
C ASN A 271 15.06 33.24 0.36
N ASP A 272 14.02 32.52 -0.06
CA ASP A 272 12.86 32.29 0.79
C ASP A 272 13.17 31.32 1.95
N PRO A 273 12.86 31.68 3.21
CA PRO A 273 13.22 30.90 4.39
C PRO A 273 12.57 29.51 4.46
N GLU A 274 11.55 29.20 3.68
CA GLU A 274 10.91 27.89 3.65
C GLU A 274 11.32 27.04 2.44
N PHE A 275 12.04 27.64 1.48
CA PHE A 275 12.46 26.98 0.25
C PHE A 275 13.97 26.68 0.18
N ILE A 276 14.80 27.50 0.84
CA ILE A 276 16.26 27.36 0.81
C ILE A 276 16.76 26.18 1.67
N GLU A 277 18.00 25.74 1.42
CA GLU A 277 18.67 24.74 2.25
C GLU A 277 18.76 25.20 3.71
N LYS A 278 18.36 24.32 4.64
CA LYS A 278 18.57 24.56 6.07
C LYS A 278 20.05 24.44 6.42
N THR A 279 20.59 25.46 7.10
CA THR A 279 22.04 25.53 7.42
C THR A 279 22.34 25.56 8.93
N ALA A 280 21.33 25.71 9.78
CA ALA A 280 21.45 25.73 11.24
C ALA A 280 20.14 25.31 11.93
N ASP A 281 20.23 24.77 13.16
CA ASP A 281 19.07 24.40 13.97
C ASP A 281 19.17 24.97 15.42
N PRO A 282 18.17 25.72 15.92
CA PRO A 282 16.98 26.20 15.19
C PRO A 282 17.36 27.28 14.16
N GLY A 283 16.74 27.23 12.99
CA GLY A 283 16.97 28.16 11.89
C GLY A 283 16.01 27.89 10.72
N PRO A 284 15.85 28.85 9.78
CA PRO A 284 15.03 28.67 8.59
C PRO A 284 15.67 27.70 7.59
N GLY A 285 14.86 27.21 6.67
CA GLY A 285 15.24 26.36 5.55
C GLY A 285 14.54 25.00 5.57
N ASP A 286 14.49 24.37 4.42
CA ASP A 286 14.01 23.01 4.22
C ASP A 286 15.11 22.01 4.61
N ALA A 287 14.82 21.17 5.60
CA ALA A 287 15.72 20.09 5.99
C ALA A 287 15.82 18.99 4.91
N TYR A 288 14.86 18.93 3.98
CA TYR A 288 14.80 17.97 2.88
C TYR A 288 15.31 18.53 1.55
N TYR A 289 15.94 19.71 1.55
CA TYR A 289 16.29 20.46 0.34
C TYR A 289 17.05 19.64 -0.74
N ASN A 290 17.91 18.71 -0.31
CA ASN A 290 18.79 17.93 -1.18
C ASN A 290 18.11 16.71 -1.84
N CYS A 291 16.95 16.30 -1.36
CA CYS A 291 16.21 15.09 -1.79
C CYS A 291 14.75 15.37 -2.15
N ARG A 292 14.25 16.56 -1.82
CA ARG A 292 12.91 16.99 -2.20
C ARG A 292 12.92 17.50 -3.64
N GLN A 293 11.98 17.00 -4.44
CA GLN A 293 11.74 17.49 -5.78
C GLN A 293 11.10 18.88 -5.74
N LYS A 294 11.65 19.81 -6.54
CA LYS A 294 11.29 21.23 -6.57
C LYS A 294 10.94 21.61 -8.00
N SER A 295 9.69 21.99 -8.22
CA SER A 295 9.20 22.32 -9.55
C SER A 295 8.36 23.59 -9.56
N ALA A 296 8.18 24.15 -10.75
CA ALA A 296 7.33 25.31 -10.95
C ALA A 296 6.43 25.13 -12.18
N ILE A 297 5.21 25.64 -12.12
CA ILE A 297 4.21 25.54 -13.19
C ILE A 297 3.78 26.95 -13.60
N LEU A 298 4.11 27.34 -14.83
CA LEU A 298 3.63 28.58 -15.43
C LEU A 298 2.29 28.34 -16.14
N ILE A 299 1.23 28.99 -15.66
CA ILE A 299 -0.08 29.01 -16.33
C ILE A 299 -0.25 30.38 -16.97
N THR A 300 -0.31 30.44 -18.30
CA THR A 300 -0.43 31.72 -19.02
C THR A 300 -1.32 31.62 -20.26
N ASP A 301 -2.04 32.71 -20.56
CA ASP A 301 -3.01 32.79 -21.66
C ASP A 301 -2.55 33.64 -22.84
N GLY A 302 -1.29 34.10 -22.83
CA GLY A 302 -0.85 35.13 -23.76
C GLY A 302 0.64 35.23 -23.99
N PHE A 303 0.99 35.97 -25.04
CA PHE A 303 2.38 36.26 -25.40
C PHE A 303 3.02 37.17 -24.33
N PRO A 304 4.25 36.86 -23.86
CA PRO A 304 4.96 37.69 -22.90
C PRO A 304 5.02 39.15 -23.37
N ASN A 305 4.46 40.06 -22.57
CA ASN A 305 4.43 41.49 -22.87
C ASN A 305 4.70 42.25 -21.56
N GLY A 306 5.75 43.08 -21.54
CA GLY A 306 6.16 43.80 -20.32
C GLY A 306 7.65 43.73 -19.97
N ASP A 307 8.44 43.01 -20.76
CA ASP A 307 9.90 42.91 -20.60
C ASP A 307 10.69 43.97 -21.41
N MET A 308 9.97 44.89 -22.05
CA MET A 308 10.48 46.00 -22.89
C MET A 308 11.18 45.56 -24.19
N ARG A 309 11.12 44.27 -24.54
CA ARG A 309 11.66 43.76 -25.81
C ARG A 309 10.72 44.06 -26.97
N GLY A 310 11.29 44.34 -28.13
CA GLY A 310 10.52 44.58 -29.35
C GLY A 310 9.71 45.88 -29.34
N SER A 311 8.77 46.01 -30.28
CA SER A 311 8.07 47.27 -30.53
C SER A 311 7.19 47.71 -29.34
N PRO A 312 7.21 48.99 -28.93
CA PRO A 312 7.94 50.12 -29.53
C PRO A 312 9.30 50.43 -28.88
N VAL A 313 9.73 49.66 -27.87
CA VAL A 313 10.85 50.00 -27.00
C VAL A 313 12.17 49.45 -27.55
N PHE A 314 12.24 48.18 -27.97
CA PHE A 314 13.43 47.54 -28.54
C PHE A 314 14.66 47.65 -27.60
N CYS A 315 14.50 47.35 -26.31
CA CYS A 315 15.61 47.42 -25.34
C CYS A 315 16.83 46.57 -25.75
N GLU A 316 16.59 45.45 -26.44
CA GLU A 316 17.59 44.49 -26.89
C GLU A 316 18.55 45.06 -27.94
N ALA A 317 18.16 46.15 -28.61
CA ALA A 317 18.98 46.80 -29.63
C ALA A 317 20.11 47.68 -29.05
N LEU A 318 20.06 47.99 -27.75
CA LEU A 318 21.06 48.78 -27.04
C LEU A 318 21.75 47.96 -25.94
N GLY A 319 22.73 47.11 -26.31
CA GLY A 319 23.67 46.63 -25.29
C GLY A 319 24.33 47.81 -24.55
N GLN A 320 24.73 47.61 -23.28
CA GLN A 320 25.44 48.56 -22.38
C GLN A 320 25.07 50.06 -22.48
N PRO A 321 24.52 50.66 -21.41
CA PRO A 321 25.25 50.70 -20.13
C PRO A 321 24.50 50.11 -18.90
N VAL A 322 23.39 49.41 -19.09
CA VAL A 322 22.51 48.91 -17.99
C VAL A 322 22.51 47.40 -17.79
N GLY A 323 23.16 46.64 -18.68
CA GLY A 323 23.27 45.18 -18.63
C GLY A 323 23.89 44.62 -19.92
N PRO A 324 24.26 43.33 -19.98
CA PRO A 324 24.78 42.70 -21.20
C PRO A 324 23.77 42.73 -22.36
N THR A 325 22.46 42.68 -22.06
CA THR A 325 21.37 42.64 -23.04
C THR A 325 20.66 43.98 -23.27
N GLY A 326 20.80 44.96 -22.36
CA GLY A 326 20.14 46.28 -22.46
C GLY A 326 18.69 46.34 -21.95
N CYS A 327 18.09 45.18 -21.69
CA CYS A 327 16.74 44.98 -21.18
C CYS A 327 16.70 44.84 -19.65
N PRO A 328 15.56 45.10 -19.00
CA PRO A 328 15.44 45.05 -17.54
C PRO A 328 15.57 43.63 -16.95
N TYR A 329 15.10 42.61 -17.68
CA TYR A 329 15.11 41.21 -17.26
C TYR A 329 15.80 40.36 -18.33
N GLU A 330 16.38 39.22 -17.96
CA GLU A 330 16.93 38.25 -18.93
C GLU A 330 15.83 37.55 -19.73
N GLU A 331 16.21 36.81 -20.78
CA GLU A 331 15.24 35.99 -21.53
C GLU A 331 14.77 34.81 -20.67
N ILE A 332 13.48 34.47 -20.77
CA ILE A 332 12.82 33.46 -19.93
C ILE A 332 13.60 32.14 -19.97
N GLN A 333 13.95 31.69 -21.18
CA GLN A 333 14.67 30.43 -21.37
C GLN A 333 16.05 30.43 -20.72
N THR A 334 16.71 31.59 -20.67
CA THR A 334 18.04 31.71 -20.05
C THR A 334 17.93 31.60 -18.53
N THR A 335 16.93 32.25 -17.93
CA THR A 335 16.70 32.18 -16.49
C THR A 335 16.25 30.78 -16.06
N VAL A 336 15.31 30.15 -16.79
CA VAL A 336 14.87 28.77 -16.52
C VAL A 336 16.04 27.80 -16.65
N ALA A 337 16.79 27.85 -17.76
CA ALA A 337 17.96 26.99 -17.94
C ALA A 337 19.02 27.19 -16.85
N ALA A 338 19.18 28.40 -16.33
CA ALA A 338 20.10 28.68 -15.23
C ALA A 338 19.65 28.03 -13.91
N MET A 339 18.36 28.10 -13.57
CA MET A 339 17.81 27.45 -12.36
C MET A 339 17.95 25.92 -12.44
N ILE A 340 17.60 25.33 -13.59
CA ILE A 340 17.74 23.88 -13.83
C ILE A 340 19.22 23.46 -13.75
N ALA A 341 20.12 24.17 -14.44
CA ALA A 341 21.55 23.86 -14.43
C ALA A 341 22.20 24.04 -13.05
N ALA A 342 21.67 24.92 -12.21
CA ALA A 342 22.11 25.12 -10.83
C ALA A 342 21.54 24.07 -9.86
N GLY A 343 20.53 23.29 -10.26
CA GLY A 343 19.79 22.38 -9.37
C GLY A 343 18.89 23.11 -8.37
N GLU A 344 18.51 24.36 -8.68
CA GLU A 344 17.57 25.15 -7.87
C GLU A 344 16.13 24.65 -8.08
N LEU A 345 15.82 24.22 -9.31
CA LEU A 345 14.60 23.51 -9.70
C LEU A 345 14.99 22.22 -10.42
N ASP A 346 14.18 21.18 -10.24
CA ASP A 346 14.30 19.91 -10.98
C ASP A 346 13.58 20.02 -12.32
N GLN A 347 12.36 20.59 -12.35
CA GLN A 347 11.58 20.77 -13.57
C GLN A 347 10.81 22.09 -13.60
N PHE A 348 10.58 22.60 -14.81
CA PHE A 348 9.78 23.80 -15.06
C PHE A 348 8.73 23.51 -16.14
N TYR A 349 7.46 23.51 -15.73
CA TYR A 349 6.32 23.19 -16.57
C TYR A 349 5.64 24.44 -17.11
N VAL A 350 5.08 24.32 -18.31
CA VAL A 350 4.36 25.41 -18.97
C VAL A 350 3.00 24.91 -19.44
N ILE A 351 1.95 25.63 -19.05
CA ILE A 351 0.58 25.44 -19.49
C ILE A 351 0.16 26.68 -20.29
N GLY A 352 -0.05 26.49 -21.59
CA GLY A 352 -0.65 27.48 -22.47
C GLY A 352 -2.18 27.34 -22.43
N PHE A 353 -2.85 28.26 -21.73
CA PHE A 353 -4.29 28.18 -21.51
C PHE A 353 -5.08 29.06 -22.48
N ALA A 354 -6.02 28.47 -23.21
CA ALA A 354 -6.94 29.15 -24.12
C ALA A 354 -6.22 30.17 -25.04
N LEU A 355 -5.14 29.73 -25.71
CA LEU A 355 -4.35 30.57 -26.60
C LEU A 355 -5.18 30.99 -27.82
N ASP A 356 -5.62 32.24 -27.85
CA ASP A 356 -6.46 32.79 -28.93
C ASP A 356 -5.75 33.92 -29.68
N GLY A 357 -5.85 33.93 -31.02
CA GLY A 357 -5.23 34.94 -31.86
C GLY A 357 -5.22 34.58 -33.35
N ASP A 358 -4.46 35.34 -34.16
CA ASP A 358 -4.17 34.93 -35.53
C ASP A 358 -3.40 33.59 -35.50
N PRO A 359 -3.70 32.62 -36.38
CA PRO A 359 -3.03 31.32 -36.38
C PRO A 359 -1.49 31.39 -36.43
N ALA A 360 -0.92 32.42 -37.05
CA ALA A 360 0.53 32.61 -37.08
C ALA A 360 1.08 33.15 -35.75
N GLU A 361 0.30 33.93 -35.00
CA GLU A 361 0.66 34.42 -33.66
C GLU A 361 0.53 33.30 -32.62
N VAL A 362 -0.55 32.52 -32.68
CA VAL A 362 -0.74 31.34 -31.81
C VAL A 362 0.40 30.34 -32.01
N ALA A 363 0.73 29.99 -33.27
CA ALA A 363 1.84 29.08 -33.54
C ALA A 363 3.20 29.62 -33.06
N ALA A 364 3.38 30.95 -33.01
CA ALA A 364 4.60 31.56 -32.47
C ALA A 364 4.63 31.52 -30.93
N VAL A 365 3.47 31.65 -30.27
CA VAL A 365 3.33 31.50 -28.82
C VAL A 365 3.57 30.04 -28.44
N GLU A 366 2.92 29.08 -29.11
CA GLU A 366 3.10 27.65 -28.88
C GLU A 366 4.58 27.26 -28.98
N ALA A 367 5.26 27.65 -30.07
CA ALA A 367 6.69 27.40 -30.23
C ALA A 367 7.55 28.03 -29.12
N LEU A 368 7.17 29.21 -28.62
CA LEU A 368 7.85 29.85 -27.49
C LEU A 368 7.64 29.10 -26.18
N LEU A 369 6.41 28.66 -25.91
CA LEU A 369 6.09 27.88 -24.70
C LEU A 369 6.78 26.52 -24.73
N ASP A 370 6.84 25.86 -25.89
CA ASP A 370 7.59 24.61 -26.08
C ASP A 370 9.09 24.81 -25.87
N ASP A 371 9.67 25.91 -26.37
CA ASP A 371 11.07 26.24 -26.12
C ASP A 371 11.35 26.45 -24.61
N ILE A 372 10.40 27.07 -23.87
CA ILE A 372 10.52 27.24 -22.42
C ILE A 372 10.39 25.90 -21.69
N ALA A 373 9.42 25.07 -22.07
CA ALA A 373 9.22 23.73 -21.52
C ALA A 373 10.48 22.86 -21.74
N SER A 374 11.05 22.91 -22.94
CA SER A 374 12.25 22.16 -23.30
C SER A 374 13.48 22.52 -22.45
N VAL A 375 13.71 23.80 -22.16
CA VAL A 375 14.81 24.20 -21.25
C VAL A 375 14.48 23.94 -19.77
N GLY A 376 13.21 23.72 -19.44
CA GLY A 376 12.71 23.31 -18.14
C GLY A 376 12.81 21.81 -17.85
N ASP A 377 13.53 21.05 -18.68
CA ASP A 377 13.64 19.58 -18.63
C ASP A 377 12.29 18.85 -18.76
N THR A 378 11.38 19.43 -19.57
CA THR A 378 10.10 18.83 -19.97
C THR A 378 10.03 18.72 -21.50
N THR A 379 9.16 17.86 -22.05
CA THR A 379 9.15 17.56 -23.50
C THR A 379 8.53 18.68 -24.34
N GLU A 380 7.38 19.19 -23.93
CA GLU A 380 6.58 20.20 -24.64
C GLU A 380 5.62 20.90 -23.65
N ALA A 381 5.05 22.04 -24.03
CA ALA A 381 4.06 22.73 -23.21
C ALA A 381 2.68 22.06 -23.30
N TYR A 382 1.93 22.07 -22.20
CA TYR A 382 0.56 21.58 -22.18
C TYR A 382 -0.38 22.67 -22.72
N LEU A 383 -0.97 22.44 -23.87
CA LEU A 383 -1.95 23.35 -24.48
C LEU A 383 -3.36 22.90 -24.10
N VAL A 384 -4.10 23.75 -23.38
CA VAL A 384 -5.43 23.40 -22.83
C VAL A 384 -6.44 24.49 -23.15
N ALA A 385 -7.67 24.08 -23.52
CA ALA A 385 -8.73 25.01 -23.96
C ALA A 385 -9.77 25.30 -22.85
N ASP A 386 -10.05 24.32 -22.00
CA ASP A 386 -11.11 24.40 -21.00
C ASP A 386 -10.68 23.88 -19.62
N ARG A 387 -11.60 23.90 -18.66
CA ARG A 387 -11.37 23.44 -17.28
C ARG A 387 -10.95 21.97 -17.22
N ALA A 388 -11.61 21.10 -17.98
CA ALA A 388 -11.38 19.66 -17.90
C ALA A 388 -9.97 19.31 -18.40
N GLU A 389 -9.56 19.92 -19.51
CA GLU A 389 -8.19 19.80 -20.02
C GLU A 389 -7.17 20.40 -19.06
N LEU A 390 -7.45 21.56 -18.45
CA LEU A 390 -6.56 22.20 -17.47
C LEU A 390 -6.37 21.33 -16.21
N VAL A 391 -7.43 20.77 -15.65
CA VAL A 391 -7.35 19.85 -14.49
C VAL A 391 -6.59 18.58 -14.86
N THR A 392 -6.78 18.08 -16.08
CA THR A 392 -6.05 16.90 -16.59
C THR A 392 -4.56 17.18 -16.74
N ALA A 393 -4.18 18.33 -17.31
CA ALA A 393 -2.78 18.74 -17.46
C ALA A 393 -2.11 18.97 -16.10
N LEU A 394 -2.76 19.72 -15.20
CA LEU A 394 -2.26 19.93 -13.84
C LEU A 394 -2.07 18.60 -13.11
N SER A 395 -3.04 17.69 -13.19
CA SER A 395 -2.91 16.38 -12.59
C SER A 395 -1.69 15.65 -13.17
N THR A 396 -1.62 15.50 -14.50
CA THR A 396 -0.48 14.85 -15.17
C THR A 396 0.88 15.37 -14.69
N ILE A 397 1.03 16.70 -14.60
CA ILE A 397 2.27 17.34 -14.13
C ILE A 397 2.57 17.01 -12.68
N LEU A 398 1.60 17.20 -11.78
CA LEU A 398 1.74 16.95 -10.34
C LEU A 398 2.08 15.48 -10.04
N ASN A 399 1.73 14.61 -10.96
CA ASN A 399 1.86 13.17 -10.86
C ASN A 399 3.21 12.65 -11.30
N GLU A 400 3.82 13.30 -12.29
CA GLU A 400 5.22 13.08 -12.65
C GLU A 400 6.19 13.45 -11.50
N GLN A 401 5.75 14.27 -10.54
CA GLN A 401 6.55 14.67 -9.37
C GLN A 401 6.61 13.62 -8.25
N ASN A 402 5.93 12.47 -8.40
CA ASN A 402 6.00 11.38 -7.42
C ASN A 402 6.04 9.99 -8.09
N PRO A 403 7.06 9.68 -8.92
CA PRO A 403 7.08 8.47 -9.72
C PRO A 403 7.53 7.23 -8.91
N GLY A 404 6.73 6.16 -8.90
CA GLY A 404 7.21 4.84 -8.49
C GLY A 404 6.14 3.89 -7.97
N ALA A 405 6.41 2.59 -8.08
CA ALA A 405 5.71 1.57 -7.32
C ALA A 405 6.51 1.24 -6.07
N THR A 406 5.86 1.23 -4.92
CA THR A 406 6.43 0.90 -3.62
C THR A 406 5.82 -0.40 -3.10
N SER A 407 6.55 -1.14 -2.28
CA SER A 407 6.07 -2.40 -1.70
C SER A 407 6.45 -2.49 -0.24
N ARG A 408 5.53 -3.05 0.56
CA ARG A 408 5.71 -3.48 1.94
C ARG A 408 5.35 -4.97 2.12
N THR A 409 5.26 -5.71 1.01
CA THR A 409 4.88 -7.12 0.98
C THR A 409 6.10 -8.01 0.73
N ALA A 410 5.93 -9.33 0.88
CA ALA A 410 6.94 -10.30 0.48
C ALA A 410 6.73 -10.77 -0.97
N PRO A 411 7.81 -11.15 -1.69
CA PRO A 411 7.65 -11.85 -2.97
C PRO A 411 6.93 -13.19 -2.74
N VAL A 412 6.22 -13.70 -3.75
CA VAL A 412 5.51 -14.98 -3.63
C VAL A 412 5.87 -15.91 -4.78
N LEU A 413 6.22 -17.16 -4.48
CA LEU A 413 6.76 -18.10 -5.46
C LEU A 413 5.79 -19.24 -5.75
N THR A 414 5.67 -19.62 -7.02
CA THR A 414 4.95 -20.84 -7.38
C THR A 414 5.81 -22.08 -7.11
N GLY A 415 5.25 -23.08 -6.43
CA GLY A 415 5.92 -24.37 -6.17
C GLY A 415 6.32 -25.18 -7.44
N LEU A 416 7.23 -26.12 -7.24
CA LEU A 416 7.94 -26.91 -8.27
C LEU A 416 7.00 -27.83 -9.10
N SER A 417 6.55 -27.37 -10.27
CA SER A 417 5.98 -28.26 -11.29
C SER A 417 7.09 -28.86 -12.17
N PRO A 418 7.17 -30.20 -12.34
CA PRO A 418 8.19 -30.81 -13.19
C PRO A 418 8.09 -30.35 -14.65
N GLY A 419 9.11 -29.62 -15.12
CA GLY A 419 9.33 -29.29 -16.53
C GLY A 419 8.75 -27.97 -17.05
N LEU A 420 8.16 -27.12 -16.19
CA LEU A 420 7.58 -25.83 -16.61
C LEU A 420 7.80 -24.74 -15.56
N ILE A 421 8.18 -23.56 -16.07
CA ILE A 421 8.09 -22.18 -15.52
C ILE A 421 7.90 -22.07 -13.99
N GLN A 422 8.91 -21.60 -13.26
CA GLN A 422 8.67 -21.00 -11.95
C GLN A 422 8.29 -19.55 -12.17
N SER A 423 7.21 -19.11 -11.52
CA SER A 423 6.80 -17.72 -11.51
C SER A 423 7.00 -17.15 -10.11
N GLU A 424 7.53 -15.95 -10.06
CA GLU A 424 7.64 -15.09 -8.89
C GLU A 424 6.61 -13.97 -9.04
N PHE A 425 5.90 -13.65 -7.97
CA PHE A 425 4.90 -12.60 -7.93
C PHE A 425 5.37 -11.50 -6.99
N ILE A 426 5.29 -10.28 -7.48
CA ILE A 426 5.67 -9.07 -6.78
C ILE A 426 4.42 -8.22 -6.66
N SER A 427 4.09 -7.82 -5.44
CA SER A 427 2.97 -6.92 -5.18
C SER A 427 3.42 -5.61 -4.56
N GLY A 428 2.60 -4.59 -4.76
CA GLY A 428 2.78 -3.29 -4.14
C GLY A 428 1.73 -2.32 -4.63
N PHE A 429 2.04 -1.04 -4.57
CA PHE A 429 1.11 0.01 -4.93
C PHE A 429 1.82 1.16 -5.61
N ARG A 430 1.04 1.97 -6.31
CA ARG A 430 1.41 3.31 -6.73
C ARG A 430 0.49 4.25 -6.01
N ALA A 431 1.09 5.18 -5.27
CA ALA A 431 0.32 6.32 -4.82
C ALA A 431 -0.31 6.95 -6.06
N SER A 432 -1.62 7.17 -6.00
CA SER A 432 -2.33 7.64 -7.16
C SER A 432 -1.78 8.97 -7.63
N LEU A 433 -2.06 9.21 -8.89
CA LEU A 433 -1.69 10.39 -9.59
C LEU A 433 -2.88 11.36 -9.41
N GLY A 434 -4.14 11.10 -9.76
CA GLY A 434 -5.25 12.06 -9.52
C GLY A 434 -5.72 12.26 -8.06
N VAL A 435 -6.50 13.32 -7.81
CA VAL A 435 -7.42 13.51 -6.66
C VAL A 435 -8.37 12.36 -6.49
N THR A 436 -9.07 12.09 -7.57
CA THR A 436 -10.27 11.27 -7.61
C THR A 436 -9.88 9.82 -7.80
N ASP A 437 -8.61 9.64 -8.13
CA ASP A 437 -8.03 8.42 -8.59
C ASP A 437 -7.53 7.70 -7.33
N PRO A 438 -8.02 6.49 -7.06
CA PRO A 438 -7.54 5.68 -5.96
C PRO A 438 -6.10 5.26 -6.20
N TRP A 439 -5.40 4.85 -5.14
CA TRP A 439 -4.08 4.25 -5.32
C TRP A 439 -4.20 2.97 -6.15
N ASP A 440 -3.28 2.79 -7.10
CA ASP A 440 -3.31 1.67 -8.03
C ASP A 440 -2.46 0.52 -7.49
N GLY A 441 -3.01 -0.69 -7.55
CA GLY A 441 -2.31 -1.91 -7.19
C GLY A 441 -1.31 -2.33 -8.25
N VAL A 442 -0.15 -2.80 -7.81
CA VAL A 442 0.82 -3.46 -8.68
C VAL A 442 0.83 -4.94 -8.31
N LEU A 443 0.59 -5.80 -9.30
CA LEU A 443 0.77 -7.24 -9.18
C LEU A 443 1.48 -7.76 -10.44
N GLU A 444 2.78 -7.99 -10.33
CA GLU A 444 3.66 -8.37 -11.44
C GLU A 444 4.13 -9.83 -11.29
N ARG A 445 4.17 -10.55 -12.41
CA ARG A 445 4.66 -11.92 -12.51
C ARG A 445 6.00 -11.98 -13.23
N ARG A 446 7.08 -12.35 -12.55
CA ARG A 446 8.37 -12.67 -13.17
C ARG A 446 8.48 -14.15 -13.44
N ARG A 447 8.90 -14.53 -14.66
CA ARG A 447 8.96 -15.93 -15.09
C ARG A 447 10.41 -16.39 -15.20
N VAL A 448 10.68 -17.60 -14.71
CA VAL A 448 11.97 -18.27 -14.84
C VAL A 448 11.80 -19.52 -15.70
N LEU A 449 12.50 -19.57 -16.83
CA LEU A 449 12.44 -20.65 -17.81
C LEU A 449 13.73 -21.44 -17.89
N CYS A 450 13.61 -22.74 -18.09
CA CYS A 450 14.74 -23.61 -18.39
C CYS A 450 15.15 -23.50 -19.86
N VAL A 451 16.33 -22.93 -20.13
CA VAL A 451 16.84 -22.73 -21.50
C VAL A 451 18.21 -23.39 -21.70
N GLY A 452 18.52 -23.81 -22.94
CA GLY A 452 19.83 -24.36 -23.30
C GLY A 452 19.98 -25.88 -23.16
N THR A 453 21.21 -26.38 -23.31
CA THR A 453 21.55 -27.81 -23.17
C THR A 453 22.98 -27.96 -22.61
N PRO A 454 23.17 -28.30 -21.32
CA PRO A 454 22.14 -28.60 -20.32
C PRO A 454 21.25 -27.39 -20.00
N PRO A 455 19.97 -27.62 -19.66
CA PRO A 455 19.04 -26.55 -19.38
C PRO A 455 19.42 -25.86 -18.07
N VAL A 456 19.47 -24.54 -18.09
CA VAL A 456 19.71 -23.68 -16.92
C VAL A 456 18.53 -22.75 -16.71
N PRO A 457 18.17 -22.41 -15.46
CA PRO A 457 17.10 -21.48 -15.17
C PRO A 457 17.50 -20.07 -15.58
N VAL A 458 16.65 -19.38 -16.35
CA VAL A 458 16.88 -18.01 -16.84
C VAL A 458 15.59 -17.19 -16.68
N GLU A 459 15.71 -16.06 -15.99
CA GLU A 459 14.66 -15.06 -15.86
C GLU A 459 14.27 -14.47 -17.22
N GLN A 460 12.98 -14.25 -17.42
CA GLN A 460 12.42 -13.67 -18.63
C GLN A 460 12.07 -12.20 -18.40
N ASN A 461 12.11 -11.41 -19.48
CA ASN A 461 11.65 -10.03 -19.44
C ASN A 461 10.15 -9.97 -19.12
N VAL A 462 9.78 -9.03 -18.26
CA VAL A 462 8.39 -8.70 -17.93
C VAL A 462 7.71 -8.07 -19.15
N THR A 463 6.46 -8.44 -19.39
CA THR A 463 5.60 -7.88 -20.45
C THR A 463 4.25 -7.45 -19.86
N ASP A 464 3.42 -6.73 -20.62
CA ASP A 464 2.08 -6.33 -20.12
C ASP A 464 1.16 -7.52 -19.76
N ALA A 465 1.37 -8.69 -20.38
CA ALA A 465 0.66 -9.92 -20.02
C ALA A 465 1.11 -10.52 -18.67
N ASP A 466 2.25 -10.04 -18.15
CA ASP A 466 2.77 -10.42 -16.84
C ASP A 466 2.38 -9.39 -15.74
N ARG A 467 1.66 -8.32 -16.09
CA ARG A 467 1.19 -7.27 -15.18
C ARG A 467 -0.31 -7.43 -14.97
N PHE A 468 -0.71 -8.02 -13.85
CA PHE A 468 -2.10 -8.47 -13.64
C PHE A 468 -3.08 -7.31 -13.54
N GLN A 469 -2.66 -6.15 -13.03
CA GLN A 469 -3.44 -4.91 -13.08
C GLN A 469 -3.73 -4.46 -14.52
N VAL A 470 -2.77 -4.61 -15.44
CA VAL A 470 -2.96 -4.29 -16.86
C VAL A 470 -3.88 -5.30 -17.53
N VAL A 471 -3.76 -6.59 -17.19
CA VAL A 471 -4.66 -7.64 -17.69
C VAL A 471 -6.09 -7.39 -17.20
N LEU A 472 -6.28 -7.04 -15.93
CA LEU A 472 -7.57 -6.72 -15.33
C LEU A 472 -8.25 -5.52 -16.00
N ASN A 473 -7.50 -4.43 -16.23
CA ASN A 473 -7.99 -3.24 -16.93
C ASN A 473 -8.47 -3.57 -18.36
N ASN A 474 -7.82 -4.53 -19.02
CA ASN A 474 -8.19 -4.98 -20.37
C ASN A 474 -9.28 -6.07 -20.39
N GLN A 475 -9.75 -6.56 -19.24
CA GLN A 475 -10.81 -7.58 -19.18
C GLN A 475 -12.17 -6.95 -19.53
N SER A 476 -12.64 -7.20 -20.74
CA SER A 476 -13.90 -6.64 -21.26
C SER A 476 -15.11 -7.57 -21.15
N THR A 477 -14.95 -8.73 -20.51
CA THR A 477 -16.04 -9.69 -20.28
C THR A 477 -15.75 -10.50 -19.02
N ALA A 478 -16.76 -10.69 -18.18
CA ALA A 478 -16.62 -11.50 -16.99
C ALA A 478 -16.41 -13.00 -17.34
N PRO A 479 -15.48 -13.69 -16.66
CA PRO A 479 -15.37 -15.15 -16.68
C PRO A 479 -16.69 -15.90 -16.49
N GLY A 480 -17.05 -16.75 -17.46
CA GLY A 480 -18.14 -17.74 -17.27
C GLY A 480 -17.73 -18.89 -16.34
N ASN A 481 -18.74 -19.67 -15.92
CA ASN A 481 -18.61 -20.88 -15.07
C ASN A 481 -18.02 -20.61 -13.68
N VAL A 482 -18.18 -19.38 -13.18
CA VAL A 482 -17.84 -18.98 -11.81
C VAL A 482 -19.13 -18.91 -11.00
N GLU A 483 -19.22 -19.71 -9.95
CA GLU A 483 -20.45 -19.89 -9.16
C GLU A 483 -20.13 -19.83 -7.66
N PRO A 484 -20.04 -18.64 -7.05
CA PRO A 484 -19.90 -18.50 -5.60
C PRO A 484 -21.11 -19.04 -4.84
N PHE A 485 -20.85 -19.65 -3.69
CA PHE A 485 -21.86 -20.23 -2.80
C PHE A 485 -21.84 -19.58 -1.41
N GLY A 486 -22.99 -19.65 -0.75
CA GLY A 486 -23.22 -19.24 0.63
C GLY A 486 -24.45 -19.98 1.11
N SER A 487 -25.40 -19.30 1.75
CA SER A 487 -26.69 -19.93 2.01
C SER A 487 -27.65 -19.90 0.81
N GLY A 488 -28.37 -21.01 0.59
CA GLY A 488 -29.32 -21.13 -0.52
C GLY A 488 -28.68 -21.51 -1.85
N ASN A 489 -29.08 -20.83 -2.93
CA ASN A 489 -28.57 -21.07 -4.29
C ASN A 489 -27.28 -20.26 -4.52
N GLY A 490 -26.39 -20.76 -5.39
CA GLY A 490 -25.20 -20.02 -5.81
C GLY A 490 -25.52 -18.70 -6.51
N VAL A 491 -24.53 -17.81 -6.58
CA VAL A 491 -24.64 -16.50 -7.23
C VAL A 491 -24.79 -16.68 -8.75
N ALA A 492 -25.85 -16.10 -9.30
CA ALA A 492 -26.01 -15.95 -10.74
C ALA A 492 -25.61 -14.52 -11.14
N PHE A 493 -24.43 -14.37 -11.75
CA PHE A 493 -23.98 -13.09 -12.30
C PHE A 493 -24.87 -12.69 -13.49
N THR A 494 -25.74 -11.71 -13.26
CA THR A 494 -26.72 -11.24 -14.25
C THR A 494 -26.63 -9.75 -14.50
N GLY A 495 -25.77 -9.04 -13.75
CA GLY A 495 -25.68 -7.59 -13.64
C GLY A 495 -25.09 -6.86 -14.85
N GLY A 496 -24.66 -7.57 -15.90
CA GLY A 496 -24.18 -6.94 -17.14
C GLY A 496 -22.84 -6.20 -16.99
N PHE A 497 -22.07 -6.52 -15.95
CA PHE A 497 -20.71 -6.01 -15.72
C PHE A 497 -19.66 -6.94 -16.33
N ASP A 498 -18.46 -6.41 -16.55
CA ASP A 498 -17.32 -7.15 -17.10
C ASP A 498 -16.49 -7.88 -16.01
N ARG A 499 -16.95 -7.80 -14.75
CA ARG A 499 -16.32 -8.40 -13.57
C ARG A 499 -17.36 -9.16 -12.73
N ASN A 500 -16.91 -10.26 -12.13
CA ASN A 500 -17.71 -11.06 -11.21
C ASN A 500 -17.46 -10.61 -9.76
N LEU A 501 -18.13 -9.55 -9.31
CA LEU A 501 -18.05 -9.10 -7.92
C LEU A 501 -19.23 -9.64 -7.10
N TRP A 502 -18.93 -10.23 -5.95
CA TRP A 502 -19.94 -10.84 -5.08
C TRP A 502 -19.70 -10.52 -3.60
N THR A 503 -20.76 -10.59 -2.82
CA THR A 503 -20.77 -10.33 -1.38
C THR A 503 -21.87 -11.15 -0.69
N VAL A 504 -22.02 -10.98 0.61
CA VAL A 504 -23.07 -11.59 1.44
C VAL A 504 -24.01 -10.51 1.92
N LEU A 505 -25.32 -10.72 1.74
CA LEU A 505 -26.35 -9.73 2.05
C LEU A 505 -27.28 -10.26 3.15
N PRO A 506 -27.04 -9.92 4.43
CA PRO A 506 -27.91 -10.37 5.51
C PRO A 506 -29.33 -9.87 5.37
N SER A 507 -30.32 -10.69 5.74
CA SER A 507 -31.73 -10.38 5.53
C SER A 507 -32.20 -9.03 6.13
N ASN A 508 -31.46 -8.54 7.12
CA ASN A 508 -31.59 -7.21 7.69
C ASN A 508 -30.26 -6.45 7.46
N PRO A 509 -30.27 -5.32 6.73
CA PRO A 509 -29.05 -4.57 6.40
C PRO A 509 -28.27 -4.04 7.60
N ALA A 510 -28.89 -3.85 8.78
CA ALA A 510 -28.14 -3.44 9.98
C ALA A 510 -27.15 -4.50 10.49
N ASP A 511 -27.21 -5.71 9.95
CA ASP A 511 -26.41 -6.82 10.40
C ASP A 511 -25.13 -7.02 9.56
N VAL A 512 -24.79 -6.11 8.64
CA VAL A 512 -23.56 -6.21 7.82
C VAL A 512 -22.28 -6.30 8.65
N ASN A 513 -22.26 -5.66 9.82
CA ASN A 513 -21.15 -5.68 10.79
C ASN A 513 -21.28 -6.78 11.86
N ALA A 514 -22.32 -7.62 11.78
CA ALA A 514 -22.52 -8.69 12.73
C ALA A 514 -21.64 -9.91 12.42
N HIS A 515 -21.66 -10.87 13.34
CA HIS A 515 -21.12 -12.19 13.12
C HIS A 515 -22.06 -12.97 12.17
N LEU A 516 -21.62 -13.18 10.93
CA LEU A 516 -22.41 -13.81 9.87
C LEU A 516 -21.93 -15.23 9.61
N VAL A 517 -22.85 -16.18 9.47
CA VAL A 517 -22.52 -17.60 9.22
C VAL A 517 -23.21 -18.09 7.96
N GLY A 518 -22.43 -18.65 7.04
CA GLY A 518 -22.86 -19.29 5.81
C GLY A 518 -23.41 -20.71 6.02
N ASN A 519 -23.18 -21.57 5.04
CA ASN A 519 -23.76 -22.93 5.01
C ASN A 519 -22.91 -24.02 5.68
N GLY A 520 -21.67 -23.72 6.08
CA GLY A 520 -20.74 -24.71 6.64
C GLY A 520 -21.34 -25.51 7.81
N LYS A 521 -22.04 -24.84 8.73
CA LYS A 521 -22.73 -25.50 9.86
C LYS A 521 -23.78 -26.52 9.45
N SER A 522 -24.56 -26.25 8.39
CA SER A 522 -25.60 -27.16 7.92
C SER A 522 -25.03 -28.47 7.37
N LYS A 523 -23.80 -28.42 6.83
CA LYS A 523 -23.07 -29.61 6.34
C LYS A 523 -22.59 -30.50 7.48
N ILE A 524 -22.22 -29.92 8.62
CA ILE A 524 -21.85 -30.67 9.83
C ILE A 524 -23.08 -31.16 10.61
N THR A 525 -24.15 -30.37 10.65
CA THR A 525 -25.35 -30.71 11.44
C THR A 525 -26.06 -31.97 10.92
N ALA A 526 -25.94 -32.28 9.62
CA ALA A 526 -26.40 -33.55 9.03
C ALA A 526 -25.67 -34.79 9.60
N LEU A 527 -24.54 -34.59 10.27
CA LEU A 527 -23.70 -35.61 10.92
C LEU A 527 -23.91 -35.71 12.43
N GLY A 528 -24.77 -34.86 13.02
CA GLY A 528 -25.04 -34.86 14.47
C GLY A 528 -25.66 -36.18 14.98
N ASP A 529 -26.31 -36.94 14.11
CA ASP A 529 -26.84 -38.29 14.41
C ASP A 529 -25.72 -39.35 14.55
N ASP A 530 -24.47 -39.05 14.15
CA ASP A 530 -23.29 -39.93 14.20
C ASP A 530 -22.40 -39.68 15.45
N GLY A 531 -22.84 -38.84 16.39
CA GLY A 531 -22.13 -38.57 17.65
C GLY A 531 -20.91 -37.65 17.51
N ILE A 532 -20.98 -36.69 16.58
CA ILE A 532 -20.06 -35.54 16.46
C ILE A 532 -20.56 -34.43 17.39
N ASP A 533 -19.66 -33.80 18.14
CA ASP A 533 -20.00 -32.62 18.95
C ASP A 533 -19.90 -31.38 18.04
N VAL A 534 -20.96 -30.58 17.99
CA VAL A 534 -20.99 -29.36 17.16
C VAL A 534 -20.99 -28.19 18.11
N PRO A 535 -20.03 -27.24 17.99
CA PRO A 535 -19.96 -26.09 18.88
C PRO A 535 -21.32 -25.38 19.02
N ASN A 536 -21.68 -25.14 20.29
CA ASN A 536 -22.92 -24.50 20.67
C ASN A 536 -22.96 -23.05 20.16
N ASP A 537 -24.16 -22.60 19.78
CA ASP A 537 -24.39 -21.25 19.27
C ASP A 537 -23.96 -20.18 20.28
N SER A 538 -23.11 -19.24 19.87
CA SER A 538 -22.72 -18.07 20.69
C SER A 538 -23.88 -17.09 20.95
N GLY A 539 -25.02 -17.28 20.28
CA GLY A 539 -26.21 -16.44 20.40
C GLY A 539 -26.14 -15.07 19.70
N LEU A 540 -24.96 -14.69 19.18
CA LEU A 540 -24.71 -13.46 18.44
C LEU A 540 -24.65 -13.67 16.91
N GLU A 541 -24.64 -14.93 16.47
CA GLU A 541 -24.51 -15.31 15.06
C GLU A 541 -25.81 -15.18 14.26
N ILE A 542 -25.72 -14.65 13.05
CA ILE A 542 -26.80 -14.64 12.06
C ILE A 542 -26.52 -15.71 11.02
N ARG A 543 -27.41 -16.71 10.96
CA ARG A 543 -27.18 -17.95 10.22
C ARG A 543 -27.78 -17.95 8.83
N ASN A 544 -27.20 -18.80 7.98
CA ASN A 544 -27.67 -19.06 6.63
C ASN A 544 -27.83 -17.75 5.88
N VAL A 545 -26.75 -16.95 5.84
CA VAL A 545 -26.76 -15.68 5.14
C VAL A 545 -26.55 -15.89 3.63
N PRO A 546 -27.44 -15.36 2.77
CA PRO A 546 -27.35 -15.60 1.34
C PRO A 546 -26.24 -14.77 0.70
N VAL A 547 -25.64 -15.33 -0.34
CA VAL A 547 -24.68 -14.64 -1.21
C VAL A 547 -25.40 -13.98 -2.38
N GLY A 548 -24.81 -12.91 -2.90
CA GLY A 548 -25.34 -12.19 -4.06
C GLY A 548 -24.25 -11.51 -4.87
N GLU A 549 -24.57 -11.26 -6.13
CA GLU A 549 -23.78 -10.37 -6.99
C GLU A 549 -23.89 -8.93 -6.45
N LEU A 550 -22.75 -8.23 -6.35
CA LEU A 550 -22.76 -6.80 -6.07
C LEU A 550 -23.21 -6.06 -7.34
N ASN A 551 -24.46 -5.62 -7.40
CA ASN A 551 -25.01 -4.95 -8.58
C ASN A 551 -25.99 -3.82 -8.22
N LEU A 552 -26.52 -3.15 -9.26
CA LEU A 552 -27.49 -2.06 -9.14
C LEU A 552 -28.89 -2.49 -8.66
N SER A 553 -29.06 -3.72 -8.17
CA SER A 553 -30.28 -4.17 -7.50
C SER A 553 -30.12 -4.27 -5.98
N VAL A 554 -28.90 -4.19 -5.45
CA VAL A 554 -28.64 -4.23 -4.00
C VAL A 554 -29.26 -3.02 -3.31
N ASN A 555 -30.02 -3.23 -2.23
CA ASN A 555 -30.73 -2.16 -1.52
C ASN A 555 -29.74 -1.09 -0.99
N PRO A 556 -29.98 0.22 -1.21
CA PRO A 556 -29.13 1.29 -0.64
C PRO A 556 -28.93 1.23 0.88
N GLU A 557 -29.83 0.58 1.62
CA GLU A 557 -29.69 0.41 3.07
C GLU A 557 -28.44 -0.36 3.51
N TYR A 558 -27.84 -1.19 2.63
CA TYR A 558 -26.57 -1.87 2.93
C TYR A 558 -25.36 -0.93 2.85
N PHE A 559 -25.49 0.20 2.14
CA PHE A 559 -24.39 1.15 1.95
C PHE A 559 -24.52 2.37 2.84
N PHE A 560 -25.74 2.82 3.15
CA PHE A 560 -25.97 4.10 3.84
C PHE A 560 -26.84 3.95 5.09
N GLY A 561 -26.96 2.72 5.60
CA GLY A 561 -27.75 2.39 6.78
C GLY A 561 -29.27 2.29 6.57
N LEU A 562 -29.94 1.80 7.62
CA LEU A 562 -31.38 1.50 7.58
C LEU A 562 -32.25 2.72 7.24
N GLY A 563 -33.20 2.53 6.33
CA GLY A 563 -34.12 3.56 5.86
C GLY A 563 -33.59 4.40 4.70
N SER A 564 -32.35 4.18 4.24
CA SER A 564 -31.83 4.85 3.05
C SER A 564 -32.56 4.40 1.79
N VAL A 565 -32.84 5.37 0.91
CA VAL A 565 -33.46 5.17 -0.40
C VAL A 565 -32.62 5.76 -1.54
N ASP A 566 -31.36 6.11 -1.25
CA ASP A 566 -30.47 6.78 -2.21
C ASP A 566 -29.88 5.80 -3.22
N THR A 567 -30.68 5.49 -4.26
CA THR A 567 -30.21 4.63 -5.35
C THR A 567 -29.14 5.29 -6.20
N ALA A 568 -29.05 6.63 -6.23
CA ALA A 568 -28.10 7.33 -7.10
C ALA A 568 -26.67 7.25 -6.52
N GLN A 569 -26.52 7.47 -5.22
CA GLN A 569 -25.24 7.29 -4.54
C GLN A 569 -24.83 5.81 -4.57
N ARG A 570 -25.77 4.88 -4.34
CA ARG A 570 -25.52 3.43 -4.45
C ARG A 570 -25.02 3.05 -5.84
N ASP A 571 -25.68 3.56 -6.90
CA ASP A 571 -25.25 3.29 -8.28
C ASP A 571 -23.84 3.82 -8.53
N THR A 572 -23.48 4.97 -7.95
CA THR A 572 -22.14 5.55 -8.05
C THR A 572 -21.09 4.65 -7.40
N VAL A 573 -21.33 4.21 -6.15
CA VAL A 573 -20.43 3.28 -5.42
C VAL A 573 -20.27 1.96 -6.17
N VAL A 574 -21.36 1.34 -6.61
CA VAL A 574 -21.32 0.05 -7.33
C VAL A 574 -20.58 0.20 -8.67
N ASN A 575 -20.86 1.26 -9.44
CA ASN A 575 -20.16 1.50 -10.70
C ASN A 575 -18.67 1.81 -10.50
N TYR A 576 -18.32 2.47 -9.39
CA TYR A 576 -16.95 2.73 -9.00
C TYR A 576 -16.19 1.44 -8.68
N LEU A 577 -16.75 0.54 -7.87
CA LEU A 577 -16.14 -0.76 -7.54
C LEU A 577 -15.99 -1.67 -8.75
N HIS A 578 -16.98 -1.67 -9.66
CA HIS A 578 -16.88 -2.37 -10.94
C HIS A 578 -15.97 -1.66 -11.95
N ALA A 579 -15.52 -0.44 -11.66
CA ALA A 579 -14.72 0.40 -12.53
C ALA A 579 -15.33 0.57 -13.93
N VAL A 580 -16.63 0.88 -13.95
CA VAL A 580 -17.38 1.18 -15.18
C VAL A 580 -16.84 2.47 -15.81
N ALA A 581 -16.81 2.56 -17.13
CA ALA A 581 -16.34 3.76 -17.84
C ALA A 581 -17.06 5.04 -17.35
N GLY A 582 -16.28 6.06 -16.98
CA GLY A 582 -16.79 7.32 -16.43
C GLY A 582 -17.01 7.30 -14.91
N SER A 583 -16.58 6.25 -14.21
CA SER A 583 -16.56 6.20 -12.74
C SER A 583 -15.32 6.87 -12.14
N GLY A 584 -14.31 7.19 -12.95
CA GLY A 584 -13.01 7.67 -12.48
C GLY A 584 -12.03 6.55 -12.12
N ARG A 585 -12.44 5.28 -12.30
CA ARG A 585 -11.64 4.10 -11.95
C ARG A 585 -11.42 3.13 -13.11
N GLU A 586 -11.88 3.45 -14.31
CA GLU A 586 -11.87 2.55 -15.48
C GLU A 586 -10.49 1.95 -15.85
N ASN A 587 -9.39 2.63 -15.50
CA ASN A 587 -8.02 2.19 -15.76
C ASN A 587 -7.26 1.81 -14.48
N GLU A 588 -7.94 1.72 -13.33
CA GLU A 588 -7.36 1.49 -11.99
C GLU A 588 -8.22 0.46 -11.24
N ARG A 589 -8.49 -0.66 -11.92
CA ARG A 589 -9.42 -1.70 -11.43
C ARG A 589 -8.89 -2.50 -10.25
N LEU A 590 -7.58 -2.49 -10.02
CA LEU A 590 -6.92 -3.12 -8.88
C LEU A 590 -6.59 -2.00 -7.87
N GLY A 591 -7.16 -2.05 -6.67
CA GLY A 591 -6.79 -1.11 -5.61
C GLY A 591 -5.37 -1.35 -5.09
N ASP A 592 -4.84 -0.47 -4.24
CA ASP A 592 -3.50 -0.65 -3.70
C ASP A 592 -3.35 -1.90 -2.84
N ILE A 593 -2.21 -2.58 -3.00
CA ILE A 593 -1.77 -3.68 -2.16
C ILE A 593 -0.67 -3.14 -1.26
N TYR A 594 -1.04 -2.75 -0.04
CA TYR A 594 -0.10 -2.09 0.87
C TYR A 594 0.61 -3.08 1.79
N HIS A 595 -0.08 -3.69 2.76
CA HIS A 595 0.52 -4.74 3.61
C HIS A 595 0.15 -6.18 3.21
N SER A 596 -0.96 -6.37 2.49
CA SER A 596 -1.47 -7.70 2.15
C SER A 596 -0.54 -8.44 1.19
N THR A 597 0.26 -9.35 1.73
CA THR A 597 1.03 -10.29 0.91
C THR A 597 0.07 -11.28 0.24
N PRO A 598 0.05 -11.38 -1.11
CA PRO A 598 -0.83 -12.30 -1.81
C PRO A 598 -0.58 -13.76 -1.44
N ALA A 599 -1.59 -14.61 -1.59
CA ALA A 599 -1.48 -16.04 -1.34
C ALA A 599 -1.72 -16.87 -2.60
N ILE A 600 -0.92 -17.91 -2.83
CA ILE A 600 -1.07 -18.81 -3.97
C ILE A 600 -1.70 -20.13 -3.54
N VAL A 601 -2.76 -20.52 -4.23
CA VAL A 601 -3.41 -21.82 -4.11
C VAL A 601 -3.18 -22.58 -5.41
N GLY A 602 -2.29 -23.58 -5.36
CA GLY A 602 -1.94 -24.41 -6.50
C GLY A 602 -2.43 -25.86 -6.37
N PRO A 603 -2.19 -26.69 -7.40
CA PRO A 603 -2.47 -28.13 -7.35
C PRO A 603 -1.92 -28.81 -6.09
N LEU A 604 -2.70 -29.68 -5.46
CA LEU A 604 -2.26 -30.47 -4.31
C LEU A 604 -1.43 -31.68 -4.78
N VAL A 605 -0.10 -31.51 -4.79
CA VAL A 605 0.83 -32.51 -5.31
C VAL A 605 1.52 -33.34 -4.23
N ASP A 606 1.59 -32.83 -3.01
CA ASP A 606 2.29 -33.47 -1.90
C ASP A 606 1.50 -34.66 -1.34
N ASP A 607 2.22 -35.75 -1.04
CA ASP A 607 1.69 -36.87 -0.28
C ASP A 607 2.00 -36.63 1.20
N VAL A 608 0.96 -36.57 2.02
CA VAL A 608 1.08 -36.47 3.49
C VAL A 608 0.82 -37.84 4.12
N GLU A 609 1.21 -38.04 5.38
CA GLU A 609 0.98 -39.32 6.07
C GLU A 609 -0.50 -39.66 6.25
N ASP A 610 -1.37 -38.65 6.19
CA ASP A 610 -2.81 -38.80 6.31
C ASP A 610 -3.46 -39.31 4.99
N GLU A 611 -3.87 -40.58 4.98
CA GLU A 611 -4.53 -41.21 3.83
C GLU A 611 -5.81 -40.47 3.40
N SER A 612 -6.55 -39.87 4.33
CA SER A 612 -7.79 -39.16 3.99
C SER A 612 -7.51 -37.89 3.19
N PHE A 613 -6.40 -37.20 3.47
CA PHE A 613 -5.94 -36.07 2.67
C PHE A 613 -5.53 -36.52 1.27
N ASN A 614 -4.78 -37.62 1.16
CA ASN A 614 -4.35 -38.15 -0.13
C ASN A 614 -5.54 -38.63 -0.98
N ASN A 615 -6.58 -39.19 -0.35
CA ASN A 615 -7.82 -39.53 -1.05
C ASN A 615 -8.56 -38.27 -1.50
N TRP A 616 -8.66 -37.25 -0.65
CA TRP A 616 -9.26 -35.95 -1.00
C TRP A 616 -8.53 -35.27 -2.17
N ARG A 617 -7.19 -35.19 -2.13
CA ARG A 617 -6.40 -34.54 -3.19
C ARG A 617 -6.57 -35.21 -4.56
N LEU A 618 -6.81 -36.52 -4.58
CA LEU A 618 -6.98 -37.32 -5.79
C LEU A 618 -8.44 -37.41 -6.28
N GLY A 619 -9.40 -36.79 -5.58
CA GLY A 619 -10.83 -36.93 -5.88
C GLY A 619 -11.40 -38.31 -5.54
N LEU A 620 -10.69 -39.11 -4.74
CA LEU A 620 -11.12 -40.43 -4.26
C LEU A 620 -11.87 -40.36 -2.92
N GLY A 621 -11.76 -39.23 -2.23
CA GLY A 621 -12.46 -38.93 -0.98
C GLY A 621 -13.82 -38.28 -1.24
N HIS A 622 -14.75 -38.48 -0.29
CA HIS A 622 -16.04 -37.80 -0.32
C HIS A 622 -15.87 -36.34 0.11
N GLN A 623 -16.11 -35.41 -0.82
CA GLN A 623 -16.22 -33.99 -0.52
C GLN A 623 -17.69 -33.60 -0.58
N LEU A 624 -18.19 -32.85 0.41
CA LEU A 624 -19.51 -32.25 0.30
C LEU A 624 -19.40 -31.03 -0.63
N SER A 625 -20.03 -31.10 -1.80
CA SER A 625 -20.11 -29.93 -2.67
C SER A 625 -20.80 -28.76 -1.93
N PRO A 626 -20.35 -27.51 -2.12
CA PRO A 626 -21.13 -26.32 -1.82
C PRO A 626 -22.49 -26.28 -2.52
N ASP A 627 -22.63 -26.91 -3.68
CA ASP A 627 -23.91 -27.04 -4.37
C ASP A 627 -24.70 -28.24 -3.80
N PRO A 628 -25.82 -28.02 -3.09
CA PRO A 628 -26.64 -29.11 -2.58
C PRO A 628 -27.32 -29.96 -3.66
N LEU A 629 -27.27 -29.54 -4.94
CA LEU A 629 -27.78 -30.29 -6.09
C LEU A 629 -26.69 -31.12 -6.80
N GLU A 630 -25.42 -30.89 -6.48
CA GLU A 630 -24.29 -31.60 -7.08
C GLU A 630 -24.11 -32.97 -6.40
N ASP A 631 -24.59 -34.02 -7.08
CA ASP A 631 -24.49 -35.41 -6.65
C ASP A 631 -23.08 -35.97 -6.93
N LEU A 632 -22.18 -35.83 -5.96
CA LEU A 632 -20.81 -36.36 -6.00
C LEU A 632 -20.74 -37.87 -5.63
N SER A 633 -21.75 -38.67 -5.97
CA SER A 633 -21.91 -40.06 -5.50
C SER A 633 -20.90 -41.09 -6.05
N ALA A 634 -19.83 -40.68 -6.75
CA ALA A 634 -18.77 -41.62 -7.16
C ALA A 634 -17.36 -40.99 -7.30
N ASP A 635 -17.23 -39.75 -7.79
CA ASP A 635 -15.95 -39.10 -8.05
C ASP A 635 -15.96 -37.69 -7.42
N GLY A 636 -15.00 -37.38 -6.54
CA GLY A 636 -14.80 -36.05 -5.96
C GLY A 636 -13.95 -35.14 -6.85
N TRP A 637 -13.75 -33.88 -6.46
CA TRP A 637 -12.92 -32.94 -7.23
C TRP A 637 -11.44 -33.37 -7.28
N GLN A 638 -10.82 -33.35 -8.47
CA GLN A 638 -9.43 -33.75 -8.65
C GLN A 638 -8.46 -32.60 -8.32
N LEU A 639 -8.29 -32.31 -7.03
CA LEU A 639 -7.54 -31.12 -6.55
C LEU A 639 -6.04 -31.14 -6.86
N ASN A 640 -5.47 -32.31 -7.16
CA ASN A 640 -4.12 -32.45 -7.72
C ASN A 640 -3.99 -31.88 -9.15
N ARG A 641 -5.10 -31.51 -9.79
CA ARG A 641 -5.18 -30.87 -11.10
C ARG A 641 -5.81 -29.47 -11.06
N ARG A 642 -6.23 -28.97 -9.88
CA ARG A 642 -6.90 -27.67 -9.78
C ARG A 642 -6.03 -26.55 -10.37
N PRO A 643 -6.62 -25.55 -11.04
CA PRO A 643 -5.87 -24.42 -11.56
C PRO A 643 -5.21 -23.65 -10.41
N ARG A 644 -4.05 -23.07 -10.69
CA ARG A 644 -3.30 -22.27 -9.74
C ARG A 644 -3.86 -20.85 -9.75
N VAL A 645 -4.28 -20.38 -8.58
CA VAL A 645 -4.88 -19.06 -8.38
C VAL A 645 -4.05 -18.28 -7.36
N ILE A 646 -3.84 -17.01 -7.63
CA ILE A 646 -3.30 -16.05 -6.66
C ILE A 646 -4.45 -15.19 -6.13
N TYR A 647 -4.54 -15.12 -4.81
CA TYR A 647 -5.48 -14.28 -4.09
C TYR A 647 -4.74 -13.04 -3.62
N ALA A 648 -5.26 -11.87 -3.95
CA ALA A 648 -4.72 -10.58 -3.53
C ALA A 648 -5.84 -9.73 -2.95
N SER A 649 -5.65 -9.18 -1.76
CA SER A 649 -6.59 -8.23 -1.17
C SER A 649 -6.08 -6.82 -1.33
N THR A 650 -7.01 -5.91 -1.58
CA THR A 650 -6.72 -4.51 -1.88
C THR A 650 -7.48 -3.58 -0.95
N ASN A 651 -6.91 -2.41 -0.72
CA ASN A 651 -7.45 -1.41 0.19
C ASN A 651 -8.70 -0.69 -0.31
N ASP A 652 -9.24 -1.10 -1.46
CA ASP A 652 -10.58 -0.75 -1.93
C ASP A 652 -11.68 -1.72 -1.42
N GLY A 653 -11.30 -2.70 -0.60
CA GLY A 653 -12.20 -3.68 0.02
C GLY A 653 -12.44 -4.94 -0.80
N ILE A 654 -11.75 -5.13 -1.93
CA ILE A 654 -11.92 -6.31 -2.78
C ILE A 654 -10.84 -7.37 -2.48
N ILE A 655 -11.27 -8.62 -2.37
CA ILE A 655 -10.38 -9.79 -2.41
C ILE A 655 -10.47 -10.41 -3.80
N HIS A 656 -9.41 -10.26 -4.58
CA HIS A 656 -9.33 -10.67 -5.99
C HIS A 656 -8.79 -12.10 -6.13
N ALA A 657 -9.32 -12.86 -7.09
CA ALA A 657 -8.83 -14.19 -7.47
C ALA A 657 -8.34 -14.21 -8.93
N PHE A 658 -7.03 -14.24 -9.14
CA PHE A 658 -6.41 -14.26 -10.47
C PHE A 658 -5.83 -15.63 -10.83
N LEU A 659 -5.95 -16.04 -12.10
CA LEU A 659 -5.19 -17.19 -12.60
C LEU A 659 -3.68 -16.88 -12.61
N ALA A 660 -2.87 -17.73 -11.99
CA ALA A 660 -1.42 -17.56 -11.94
C ALA A 660 -0.72 -18.04 -13.23
N ASP A 661 -1.32 -19.01 -13.91
CA ASP A 661 -0.76 -19.71 -15.07
C ASP A 661 -1.68 -19.59 -16.31
N ASP A 662 -1.08 -19.77 -17.49
CA ASP A 662 -1.80 -19.81 -18.76
C ASP A 662 -2.36 -21.23 -19.01
N TYR A 663 -3.67 -21.33 -19.27
CA TYR A 663 -4.36 -22.60 -19.55
C TYR A 663 -4.86 -22.66 -20.98
N ALA A 664 -4.51 -23.72 -21.70
CA ALA A 664 -4.97 -23.94 -23.07
C ALA A 664 -6.47 -24.32 -23.10
N ALA A 665 -7.12 -24.10 -24.23
CA ALA A 665 -8.50 -24.55 -24.42
C ALA A 665 -8.60 -26.09 -24.39
N ASN A 666 -9.68 -26.62 -23.81
CA ASN A 666 -9.91 -28.04 -23.54
C ASN A 666 -8.94 -28.67 -22.52
N THR A 667 -8.36 -27.88 -21.63
CA THR A 667 -7.60 -28.35 -20.47
C THR A 667 -8.54 -28.85 -19.37
N PHE A 668 -9.65 -28.15 -19.11
CA PHE A 668 -10.63 -28.47 -18.07
C PHE A 668 -11.98 -28.75 -18.71
N THR A 669 -12.34 -30.02 -18.87
CA THR A 669 -13.57 -30.43 -19.58
C THR A 669 -14.21 -31.67 -18.95
N ALA A 670 -15.49 -31.89 -19.24
CA ALA A 670 -16.14 -33.16 -18.88
C ALA A 670 -15.48 -34.38 -19.57
N GLY A 671 -14.84 -34.18 -20.73
CA GLY A 671 -14.18 -35.24 -21.49
C GLY A 671 -12.93 -35.81 -20.80
N ASN A 672 -12.32 -35.06 -19.89
CA ASN A 672 -11.20 -35.48 -19.06
C ASN A 672 -11.50 -35.46 -17.56
N MET A 673 -12.78 -35.40 -17.18
CA MET A 673 -13.26 -35.39 -15.78
C MET A 673 -12.66 -34.25 -14.96
N LEU A 674 -12.61 -33.05 -15.55
CA LEU A 674 -12.10 -31.83 -14.93
C LEU A 674 -13.02 -30.63 -15.16
N ASP A 675 -14.31 -30.87 -15.46
CA ASP A 675 -15.31 -29.82 -15.67
C ASP A 675 -15.59 -28.98 -14.42
N GLU A 676 -15.24 -29.46 -13.22
CA GLU A 676 -15.32 -28.66 -12.00
C GLU A 676 -14.42 -27.42 -12.02
N PHE A 677 -13.41 -27.39 -12.91
CA PHE A 677 -12.47 -26.28 -13.09
C PHE A 677 -12.66 -25.53 -14.42
N GLU A 678 -13.81 -25.69 -15.09
CA GLU A 678 -14.08 -25.10 -16.41
C GLU A 678 -13.94 -23.55 -16.42
N CYS A 679 -14.08 -22.89 -15.27
CA CYS A 679 -13.86 -21.44 -15.19
C CYS A 679 -12.44 -21.00 -15.58
N ALA A 680 -11.45 -21.89 -15.58
CA ALA A 680 -10.07 -21.60 -15.99
C ALA A 680 -9.75 -22.02 -17.45
N ASP A 681 -10.66 -22.75 -18.13
CA ASP A 681 -10.36 -23.32 -19.45
C ASP A 681 -10.12 -22.25 -20.53
N GLY A 682 -9.01 -22.38 -21.26
CA GLY A 682 -8.68 -21.47 -22.36
C GLY A 682 -8.34 -20.03 -21.94
N LYS A 683 -8.01 -19.79 -20.66
CA LYS A 683 -7.72 -18.45 -20.13
C LYS A 683 -6.23 -18.25 -19.86
N ALA A 684 -5.80 -17.00 -20.04
CA ALA A 684 -4.44 -16.59 -19.74
C ALA A 684 -4.28 -16.26 -18.24
N ALA A 685 -3.03 -16.26 -17.79
CA ALA A 685 -2.68 -15.73 -16.49
C ALA A 685 -3.07 -14.26 -16.36
N GLY A 686 -3.35 -13.83 -15.13
CA GLY A 686 -3.84 -12.49 -14.82
C GLY A 686 -5.34 -12.28 -15.07
N THR A 687 -6.05 -13.27 -15.60
CA THR A 687 -7.52 -13.21 -15.70
C THR A 687 -8.14 -13.26 -14.30
N GLU A 688 -8.96 -12.29 -13.94
CA GLU A 688 -9.69 -12.25 -12.67
C GLU A 688 -10.94 -13.10 -12.75
N LEU A 689 -10.98 -14.21 -12.01
CA LEU A 689 -12.14 -15.11 -11.97
C LEU A 689 -13.33 -14.44 -11.24
N TRP A 690 -13.05 -13.84 -10.09
CA TRP A 690 -14.01 -13.15 -9.23
C TRP A 690 -13.32 -12.23 -8.23
N GLY A 691 -14.08 -11.26 -7.69
CA GLY A 691 -13.72 -10.46 -6.54
C GLY A 691 -14.78 -10.60 -5.43
N PHE A 692 -14.35 -10.76 -4.19
CA PHE A 692 -15.24 -10.82 -3.02
C PHE A 692 -15.10 -9.55 -2.17
N ILE A 693 -16.22 -8.98 -1.75
CA ILE A 693 -16.24 -7.82 -0.84
C ILE A 693 -16.82 -8.27 0.51
N PRO A 694 -16.03 -8.22 1.59
CA PRO A 694 -16.52 -8.48 2.95
C PRO A 694 -17.76 -7.63 3.28
N PRO A 695 -18.83 -8.24 3.84
CA PRO A 695 -20.06 -7.53 4.19
C PRO A 695 -19.88 -6.32 5.10
N MET A 696 -18.96 -6.41 6.06
CA MET A 696 -18.68 -5.31 7.00
C MET A 696 -18.05 -4.07 6.37
N PHE A 697 -17.65 -4.13 5.10
CA PHE A 697 -17.20 -2.94 4.40
C PHE A 697 -18.34 -2.23 3.70
N LEU A 698 -19.49 -2.88 3.52
CA LEU A 698 -20.56 -2.39 2.63
C LEU A 698 -21.07 -1.00 3.02
N ASP A 699 -21.19 -0.72 4.32
CA ASP A 699 -21.69 0.54 4.86
C ASP A 699 -20.66 1.67 4.90
N ASP A 700 -19.39 1.37 4.60
CA ASP A 700 -18.29 2.34 4.51
C ASP A 700 -17.77 2.47 3.06
N LEU A 701 -18.31 1.72 2.09
CA LEU A 701 -17.83 1.75 0.69
C LEU A 701 -17.96 3.11 0.01
N ASP A 702 -18.78 4.03 0.52
CA ASP A 702 -18.87 5.37 -0.02
C ASP A 702 -17.72 6.29 0.39
N ASP A 703 -16.93 5.91 1.40
CA ASP A 703 -15.68 6.58 1.73
C ASP A 703 -14.65 6.46 0.58
N LEU A 704 -14.78 5.45 -0.28
CA LEU A 704 -14.01 5.34 -1.53
C LEU A 704 -14.28 6.51 -2.49
N LEU A 705 -15.45 7.15 -2.40
CA LEU A 705 -15.83 8.28 -3.24
C LEU A 705 -15.36 9.63 -2.68
N ALA A 706 -14.86 9.67 -1.44
CA ALA A 706 -14.46 10.92 -0.78
C ALA A 706 -13.20 11.57 -1.38
N GLY A 707 -12.45 10.85 -2.25
CA GLY A 707 -11.30 11.36 -2.99
C GLY A 707 -10.05 11.60 -2.14
N GLY A 708 -8.88 11.42 -2.74
CA GLY A 708 -7.58 11.90 -2.24
C GLY A 708 -6.90 11.02 -1.20
N SER A 709 -7.65 10.42 -0.27
CA SER A 709 -7.11 9.59 0.81
C SER A 709 -7.17 8.09 0.48
N LYS A 710 -6.11 7.40 0.90
CA LYS A 710 -6.07 5.94 0.95
C LYS A 710 -7.11 5.45 1.97
N GLN A 711 -7.99 4.56 1.55
CA GLN A 711 -8.86 3.84 2.48
C GLN A 711 -8.13 2.62 3.03
N TRP A 712 -8.52 2.20 4.22
CA TRP A 712 -8.00 0.99 4.83
C TRP A 712 -9.17 0.03 4.91
N PHE A 713 -9.19 -0.96 4.03
CA PHE A 713 -10.19 -2.03 4.05
C PHE A 713 -9.47 -3.37 4.19
N ALA A 714 -9.15 -4.03 3.08
CA ALA A 714 -8.60 -5.38 3.09
C ALA A 714 -7.05 -5.40 3.19
N ASP A 715 -6.49 -4.71 4.20
CA ASP A 715 -5.03 -4.46 4.33
C ASP A 715 -4.23 -5.64 4.90
N GLY A 716 -4.86 -6.54 5.66
CA GLY A 716 -4.16 -7.66 6.29
C GLY A 716 -3.69 -8.76 5.33
N ASN A 717 -2.84 -9.67 5.82
CA ASN A 717 -2.32 -10.78 5.02
C ASN A 717 -3.37 -11.87 4.82
N ILE A 718 -3.43 -12.42 3.61
CA ILE A 718 -4.24 -13.60 3.31
C ILE A 718 -3.55 -14.86 3.85
N VAL A 719 -4.28 -15.67 4.63
CA VAL A 719 -3.80 -16.95 5.17
C VAL A 719 -4.53 -18.10 4.50
N ILE A 720 -3.78 -19.06 3.96
CA ILE A 720 -4.32 -20.29 3.37
C ILE A 720 -3.97 -21.49 4.25
N ARG A 721 -4.96 -22.33 4.56
CA ARG A 721 -4.77 -23.60 5.26
C ARG A 721 -5.59 -24.73 4.65
N ASN A 722 -5.01 -25.92 4.59
CA ASN A 722 -5.74 -27.14 4.29
C ASN A 722 -6.10 -27.85 5.59
N LEU A 723 -7.39 -27.97 5.89
CA LEU A 723 -7.89 -28.49 7.16
C LEU A 723 -9.15 -29.32 6.90
N TYR A 724 -9.42 -30.31 7.74
CA TYR A 724 -10.74 -30.93 7.81
C TYR A 724 -11.60 -30.24 8.87
N ASP A 725 -12.92 -30.24 8.63
CA ASP A 725 -13.92 -29.65 9.53
C ASP A 725 -13.85 -30.31 10.93
N VAL A 726 -14.09 -31.62 10.98
CA VAL A 726 -14.02 -32.44 12.19
C VAL A 726 -13.61 -33.85 11.82
N ARG A 727 -12.90 -34.57 12.71
CA ARG A 727 -12.59 -36.00 12.63
C ARG A 727 -12.93 -36.71 13.93
N LYS A 728 -13.68 -37.81 13.79
CA LYS A 728 -13.98 -38.75 14.88
C LYS A 728 -12.97 -39.90 14.86
N PHE A 729 -12.50 -40.33 16.03
CA PHE A 729 -11.59 -41.47 16.16
C PHE A 729 -12.34 -42.75 16.56
N ALA A 730 -11.79 -43.92 16.19
CA ALA A 730 -12.38 -45.24 16.48
C ALA A 730 -12.44 -45.54 17.99
N GLU A 731 -13.49 -46.26 18.41
CA GLU A 731 -13.77 -46.57 19.83
C GLU A 731 -13.75 -48.07 20.13
N ASP A 732 -13.45 -48.43 21.38
CA ASP A 732 -13.84 -49.72 21.99
C ASP A 732 -15.31 -49.62 22.44
N ASP A 733 -16.17 -50.54 21.99
CA ASP A 733 -17.60 -50.59 22.30
C ASP A 733 -17.93 -50.93 23.78
N GLY A 734 -16.91 -50.94 24.64
CA GLY A 734 -17.00 -51.35 26.04
C GLY A 734 -17.18 -52.86 26.20
N MET A 735 -17.10 -53.63 25.11
CA MET A 735 -17.13 -55.09 25.08
C MET A 735 -15.85 -55.69 24.48
N GLY A 736 -14.82 -54.87 24.20
CA GLY A 736 -13.54 -55.29 23.65
C GLY A 736 -13.53 -55.39 22.12
N SER A 737 -14.51 -54.81 21.44
CA SER A 737 -14.55 -54.69 19.97
C SER A 737 -14.35 -53.24 19.58
N THR A 738 -13.38 -52.98 18.71
CA THR A 738 -13.22 -51.64 18.11
C THR A 738 -14.29 -51.44 17.03
N ILE A 739 -15.16 -50.43 17.18
CA ILE A 739 -16.04 -49.96 16.10
C ILE A 739 -15.28 -48.85 15.38
N ASP A 740 -14.98 -49.08 14.10
CA ASP A 740 -14.40 -48.05 13.25
C ASP A 740 -15.43 -46.93 13.02
N SER A 741 -15.05 -45.68 13.27
CA SER A 741 -15.86 -44.53 12.88
C SER A 741 -15.97 -44.53 11.36
N SER A 742 -17.19 -44.49 10.80
CA SER A 742 -17.33 -44.49 9.34
C SER A 742 -16.62 -43.27 8.74
N ALA A 743 -15.45 -43.51 8.14
CA ALA A 743 -14.57 -42.48 7.57
C ALA A 743 -15.25 -41.64 6.47
N SER A 744 -16.34 -42.14 5.88
CA SER A 744 -17.09 -41.46 4.82
C SER A 744 -17.86 -40.21 5.25
N ASN A 745 -18.06 -40.00 6.56
CA ASN A 745 -18.94 -38.97 7.11
C ASN A 745 -18.23 -37.93 7.98
N THR A 746 -16.95 -38.10 8.32
CA THR A 746 -16.29 -37.35 9.42
C THR A 746 -14.95 -36.77 9.00
N ASN A 747 -14.72 -36.43 7.72
CA ASN A 747 -13.42 -35.91 7.24
C ASN A 747 -13.61 -34.99 6.03
N VAL A 748 -14.42 -33.93 6.18
CA VAL A 748 -14.61 -32.95 5.09
C VAL A 748 -13.40 -32.04 5.06
N TRP A 749 -12.47 -32.30 4.14
CA TRP A 749 -11.31 -31.47 3.89
C TRP A 749 -11.65 -30.23 3.06
N ARG A 750 -10.97 -29.13 3.37
CA ARG A 750 -11.10 -27.83 2.72
C ARG A 750 -9.75 -27.14 2.59
N THR A 751 -9.59 -26.36 1.52
CA THR A 751 -8.61 -25.27 1.46
C THR A 751 -9.34 -23.98 1.84
N VAL A 752 -9.06 -23.45 3.03
CA VAL A 752 -9.73 -22.27 3.56
C VAL A 752 -8.79 -21.08 3.54
N MET A 753 -9.36 -19.95 3.15
CA MET A 753 -8.73 -18.64 3.10
C MET A 753 -9.30 -17.77 4.22
N PHE A 754 -8.42 -17.17 5.01
CA PHE A 754 -8.78 -16.20 6.04
C PHE A 754 -8.10 -14.87 5.77
N LEU A 755 -8.78 -13.80 6.14
CA LEU A 755 -8.25 -12.45 6.07
C LEU A 755 -8.74 -11.65 7.27
N SER A 756 -7.79 -11.23 8.11
CA SER A 756 -7.99 -10.14 9.07
C SER A 756 -7.69 -8.80 8.39
N PHE A 757 -8.20 -7.70 8.91
CA PHE A 757 -8.22 -6.43 8.18
C PHE A 757 -7.16 -5.43 8.61
N ARG A 758 -6.37 -5.71 9.66
CA ARG A 758 -5.47 -4.72 10.28
C ARG A 758 -6.24 -3.44 10.57
N ASN A 759 -5.76 -2.30 10.06
CA ASN A 759 -6.37 -0.97 10.21
C ASN A 759 -7.70 -0.82 9.47
N GLY A 760 -8.11 -1.78 8.64
CA GLY A 760 -9.37 -1.70 7.91
C GLY A 760 -10.58 -2.25 8.63
N GLY A 761 -10.41 -2.78 9.85
CA GLY A 761 -11.55 -3.08 10.71
C GLY A 761 -11.28 -4.14 11.76
N ASN A 762 -12.22 -4.23 12.70
CA ASN A 762 -12.17 -5.12 13.86
C ASN A 762 -12.86 -6.48 13.61
N GLY A 763 -12.50 -7.13 12.51
CA GLY A 763 -13.10 -8.39 12.10
C GLY A 763 -12.18 -9.28 11.29
N MET A 764 -12.74 -10.41 10.84
CA MET A 764 -12.09 -11.36 9.95
C MET A 764 -13.14 -12.08 9.10
N ILE A 765 -12.76 -12.51 7.89
CA ILE A 765 -13.58 -13.39 7.04
C ILE A 765 -12.92 -14.74 6.81
N ALA A 766 -13.75 -15.73 6.50
CA ALA A 766 -13.32 -17.06 6.07
C ALA A 766 -14.08 -17.48 4.79
N LEU A 767 -13.33 -17.85 3.75
CA LEU A 767 -13.85 -18.43 2.51
C LEU A 767 -13.25 -19.82 2.29
N ASP A 768 -14.06 -20.78 1.88
CA ASP A 768 -13.58 -22.03 1.30
C ASP A 768 -13.26 -21.81 -0.18
N VAL A 769 -11.98 -21.95 -0.53
CA VAL A 769 -11.42 -21.79 -1.87
C VAL A 769 -10.88 -23.11 -2.42
N THR A 770 -11.39 -24.23 -1.91
CA THR A 770 -11.00 -25.58 -2.37
C THR A 770 -11.12 -25.71 -3.88
N ASN A 771 -12.29 -25.31 -4.42
CA ASN A 771 -12.50 -25.13 -5.84
C ASN A 771 -12.58 -23.62 -6.14
N PRO A 772 -11.60 -23.05 -6.87
CA PRO A 772 -11.60 -21.62 -7.18
C PRO A 772 -12.75 -21.18 -8.11
N CYS A 773 -13.39 -22.10 -8.83
CA CYS A 773 -14.57 -21.83 -9.66
C CYS A 773 -15.87 -21.80 -8.84
N LYS A 774 -15.88 -22.43 -7.67
CA LYS A 774 -17.04 -22.55 -6.78
C LYS A 774 -16.66 -22.16 -5.33
N PRO A 775 -16.20 -20.91 -5.07
CA PRO A 775 -15.83 -20.49 -3.73
C PRO A 775 -17.06 -20.45 -2.81
N GLU A 776 -16.90 -20.79 -1.53
CA GLU A 776 -18.00 -20.78 -0.55
C GLU A 776 -17.70 -19.81 0.61
N PHE A 777 -18.65 -18.92 0.92
CA PHE A 777 -18.60 -18.12 2.13
C PHE A 777 -18.87 -18.98 3.37
N LEU A 778 -17.89 -19.07 4.28
CA LEU A 778 -18.05 -19.80 5.53
C LEU A 778 -18.64 -18.88 6.60
N TRP A 779 -17.97 -17.77 6.91
CA TRP A 779 -18.43 -16.82 7.93
C TRP A 779 -17.62 -15.50 7.90
N GLN A 780 -18.21 -14.49 8.54
CA GLN A 780 -17.55 -13.26 8.97
C GLN A 780 -17.62 -13.21 10.49
N PHE A 781 -16.48 -13.02 11.14
CA PHE A 781 -16.36 -12.97 12.60
C PHE A 781 -16.15 -11.54 13.06
N THR A 782 -17.02 -11.07 13.95
CA THR A 782 -16.90 -9.80 14.67
C THR A 782 -17.33 -10.02 16.14
N GLU A 783 -16.74 -9.27 17.06
CA GLU A 783 -17.04 -9.36 18.48
C GLU A 783 -16.76 -8.02 19.17
N GLY A 784 -17.50 -7.67 20.22
CA GLY A 784 -17.42 -6.34 20.85
C GLY A 784 -16.07 -5.98 21.50
N ASP A 785 -15.24 -6.98 21.81
CA ASP A 785 -13.92 -6.78 22.39
C ASP A 785 -12.78 -6.85 21.35
N LEU A 786 -13.09 -7.07 20.06
CA LEU A 786 -12.09 -6.99 19.00
C LEU A 786 -11.68 -5.54 18.74
N GLY A 787 -10.37 -5.33 18.70
CA GLY A 787 -9.77 -4.15 18.10
C GLY A 787 -9.42 -4.40 16.63
N ASP A 788 -8.75 -3.43 16.03
CA ASP A 788 -8.22 -3.56 14.67
C ASP A 788 -7.28 -4.77 14.59
N THR A 789 -7.54 -5.68 13.66
CA THR A 789 -6.99 -7.05 13.70
C THR A 789 -5.58 -7.13 13.07
N TYR A 790 -4.63 -6.44 13.69
CA TYR A 790 -3.22 -6.33 13.25
C TYR A 790 -2.45 -7.66 13.28
N GLY A 791 -2.69 -8.47 14.32
CA GLY A 791 -2.08 -9.78 14.46
C GLY A 791 -2.63 -10.76 13.42
N GLN A 792 -1.74 -11.40 12.65
CA GLN A 792 -2.15 -12.38 11.65
C GLN A 792 -2.78 -13.61 12.33
N PRO A 793 -4.00 -14.03 11.92
CA PRO A 793 -4.62 -15.24 12.43
C PRO A 793 -3.92 -16.50 11.91
N THR A 794 -4.14 -17.62 12.58
CA THR A 794 -3.69 -18.93 12.11
C THR A 794 -4.80 -19.96 12.26
N ALA A 795 -4.60 -21.15 11.72
CA ALA A 795 -5.54 -22.24 11.92
C ALA A 795 -4.80 -23.58 12.03
N ALA A 796 -5.31 -24.47 12.86
CA ALA A 796 -4.73 -25.77 13.15
C ALA A 796 -5.84 -26.79 13.45
N GLN A 797 -5.51 -28.08 13.40
CA GLN A 797 -6.37 -29.12 13.96
C GLN A 797 -6.13 -29.19 15.47
N ILE A 798 -7.18 -29.23 16.29
CA ILE A 798 -7.07 -29.30 17.76
C ILE A 798 -7.93 -30.43 18.30
N PHE A 799 -7.43 -31.14 19.32
CA PHE A 799 -8.23 -32.17 20.01
C PHE A 799 -9.25 -31.54 20.95
N LEU A 800 -10.51 -31.95 20.81
CA LEU A 800 -11.62 -31.57 21.68
C LEU A 800 -12.32 -32.82 22.23
N GLU A 801 -12.74 -32.77 23.50
CA GLU A 801 -13.58 -33.76 24.17
C GLU A 801 -15.05 -33.35 24.18
N ASP A 802 -15.94 -34.33 24.26
CA ASP A 802 -17.40 -34.15 24.31
C ASP A 802 -17.85 -33.50 25.63
N GLN A 803 -18.69 -32.47 25.54
CA GLN A 803 -19.23 -31.73 26.68
C GLN A 803 -20.22 -32.53 27.56
N ASP A 804 -20.71 -33.71 27.12
CA ASP A 804 -21.75 -34.45 27.87
C ASP A 804 -21.67 -36.00 27.72
N PRO A 805 -20.90 -36.72 28.57
CA PRO A 805 -20.79 -38.18 28.50
C PRO A 805 -22.07 -38.87 29.03
N LEU A 806 -23.03 -39.11 28.14
CA LEU A 806 -24.25 -39.86 28.47
C LEU A 806 -24.04 -41.39 28.33
N PRO A 807 -24.45 -42.21 29.32
CA PRO A 807 -24.38 -43.67 29.19
C PRO A 807 -25.33 -44.19 28.10
N VAL A 808 -24.79 -44.96 27.15
CA VAL A 808 -25.47 -45.46 25.92
C VAL A 808 -26.59 -46.48 26.18
N SER A 809 -27.05 -46.66 27.42
CA SER A 809 -28.31 -47.37 27.66
C SER A 809 -29.06 -46.76 28.84
N GLY A 810 -30.34 -46.44 28.64
CA GLY A 810 -31.24 -45.84 29.63
C GLY A 810 -31.56 -46.70 30.87
N GLY A 811 -30.57 -47.41 31.42
CA GLY A 811 -30.63 -48.12 32.68
C GLY A 811 -29.50 -47.66 33.60
N ALA A 812 -29.85 -47.25 34.81
CA ALA A 812 -28.88 -46.94 35.86
C ALA A 812 -28.00 -48.18 36.16
N GLY A 813 -26.77 -48.20 35.64
CA GLY A 813 -25.76 -49.24 35.90
C GLY A 813 -24.99 -49.82 34.69
N GLY A 814 -25.14 -49.29 33.47
CA GLY A 814 -24.29 -49.67 32.33
C GLY A 814 -22.87 -49.07 32.42
N PRO A 815 -21.88 -49.60 31.67
CA PRO A 815 -20.58 -48.95 31.51
C PRO A 815 -20.76 -47.52 31.01
N ILE A 816 -20.05 -46.56 31.61
CA ILE A 816 -19.92 -45.22 31.04
C ILE A 816 -19.02 -45.40 29.82
N VAL A 817 -19.60 -45.28 28.63
CA VAL A 817 -18.85 -45.18 27.37
C VAL A 817 -18.68 -43.68 27.16
N PHE A 818 -17.45 -43.20 27.29
CA PHE A 818 -17.10 -41.83 26.89
C PHE A 818 -17.22 -41.76 25.37
N LYS A 819 -17.86 -40.70 24.83
CA LYS A 819 -17.80 -40.44 23.38
C LYS A 819 -16.34 -40.19 22.99
N PRO A 820 -15.95 -40.38 21.72
CA PRO A 820 -14.55 -40.41 21.36
C PRO A 820 -14.01 -38.99 21.30
N ARG A 821 -12.71 -38.85 21.57
CA ARG A 821 -11.96 -37.64 21.24
C ARG A 821 -12.21 -37.29 19.77
N GLN A 822 -12.39 -35.99 19.50
CA GLN A 822 -12.56 -35.46 18.15
C GLN A 822 -11.42 -34.50 17.87
N ALA A 823 -10.99 -34.43 16.62
CA ALA A 823 -10.11 -33.35 16.16
C ALA A 823 -10.96 -32.38 15.33
N HIS A 824 -10.81 -31.09 15.58
CA HIS A 824 -11.58 -30.02 14.92
C HIS A 824 -10.63 -29.05 14.24
N GLY A 825 -11.04 -28.55 13.07
CA GLY A 825 -10.39 -27.39 12.47
C GLY A 825 -10.72 -26.15 13.29
N VAL A 826 -9.69 -25.49 13.84
CA VAL A 826 -9.86 -24.30 14.68
C VAL A 826 -9.02 -23.16 14.11
N VAL A 827 -9.67 -22.01 13.93
CA VAL A 827 -9.04 -20.74 13.60
C VAL A 827 -8.75 -19.99 14.89
N ILE A 828 -7.54 -19.45 15.02
CA ILE A 828 -7.07 -18.73 16.19
C ILE A 828 -6.83 -17.27 15.78
N LEU A 829 -7.63 -16.37 16.36
CA LEU A 829 -7.60 -14.93 16.06
C LEU A 829 -7.15 -14.15 17.31
N PRO A 830 -6.02 -13.42 17.24
CA PRO A 830 -5.64 -12.48 18.30
C PRO A 830 -6.57 -11.26 18.32
N GLY A 831 -6.75 -10.68 19.50
CA GLY A 831 -7.78 -9.67 19.77
C GLY A 831 -7.57 -8.33 19.06
N GLY A 832 -6.36 -8.04 18.60
CA GLY A 832 -6.03 -6.83 17.86
C GLY A 832 -5.69 -5.63 18.74
N GLN A 833 -5.66 -4.46 18.12
CA GLN A 833 -5.19 -3.22 18.72
C GLN A 833 -6.09 -2.72 19.85
N GLY A 834 -5.49 -2.42 21.00
CA GLY A 834 -6.18 -1.75 22.11
C GLY A 834 -5.85 -0.27 22.19
N VAL A 835 -6.50 0.42 23.13
CA VAL A 835 -6.31 1.85 23.39
C VAL A 835 -5.64 2.05 24.75
N GLU A 836 -4.50 2.73 24.78
CA GLU A 836 -3.81 3.08 26.02
C GLU A 836 -4.53 4.23 26.74
N ASP A 837 -4.75 4.13 28.05
CA ASP A 837 -5.04 5.25 28.95
C ASP A 837 -3.72 5.86 29.45
N ALA A 838 -3.11 6.71 28.62
CA ALA A 838 -1.85 7.39 28.93
C ALA A 838 -1.90 8.22 30.23
N ALA A 839 -3.09 8.66 30.66
CA ALA A 839 -3.25 9.40 31.91
C ALA A 839 -3.23 8.49 33.15
N ALA A 840 -3.54 7.21 32.99
CA ALA A 840 -3.44 6.19 34.02
C ALA A 840 -2.10 5.46 34.03
N SER A 841 -1.34 5.47 32.92
CA SER A 841 -0.02 4.85 32.80
C SER A 841 1.03 5.47 33.75
N PRO A 842 1.94 4.66 34.35
CA PRO A 842 2.03 3.21 34.25
C PRO A 842 1.08 2.46 35.21
N CYS A 843 0.71 1.24 34.82
CA CYS A 843 -0.03 0.28 35.63
C CYS A 843 0.92 -0.73 36.26
N THR A 844 0.92 -0.83 37.60
CA THR A 844 1.66 -1.87 38.30
C THR A 844 0.90 -3.19 38.24
N ILE A 845 1.50 -4.20 37.63
CA ILE A 845 1.01 -5.58 37.65
C ILE A 845 1.73 -6.29 38.79
N ALA A 846 1.00 -6.68 39.83
CA ALA A 846 1.59 -7.21 41.05
C ALA A 846 2.42 -8.48 40.78
N SER A 847 3.75 -8.33 40.82
CA SER A 847 4.82 -9.35 40.62
C SER A 847 5.28 -9.62 39.18
N GLY A 848 4.73 -8.94 38.16
CA GLY A 848 4.92 -9.36 36.76
C GLY A 848 4.35 -10.77 36.51
N PRO A 849 4.27 -11.26 35.26
CA PRO A 849 3.97 -12.67 35.07
C PRO A 849 5.14 -13.49 35.62
N LEU A 850 4.85 -14.58 36.34
CA LEU A 850 5.88 -15.51 36.77
C LEU A 850 6.46 -16.17 35.52
N LEU A 851 7.76 -15.97 35.28
CA LEU A 851 8.45 -16.69 34.22
C LEU A 851 8.67 -18.16 34.63
N PRO A 852 8.76 -19.09 33.65
CA PRO A 852 9.16 -20.47 33.88
C PRO A 852 10.53 -20.57 34.55
N GLU A 853 10.78 -21.67 35.26
CA GLU A 853 12.11 -21.97 35.81
C GLU A 853 13.15 -22.03 34.67
N GLY A 854 14.32 -21.42 34.86
CA GLY A 854 15.37 -21.31 33.83
C GLY A 854 15.28 -20.07 32.92
N MET A 855 14.11 -19.42 32.82
CA MET A 855 13.96 -18.14 32.08
C MET A 855 14.38 -16.91 32.88
N ASP A 856 14.92 -17.11 34.07
CA ASP A 856 15.42 -16.09 34.98
C ASP A 856 16.90 -15.76 34.77
N GLU A 857 17.60 -16.39 33.80
CA GLU A 857 18.99 -16.11 33.46
C GLU A 857 19.18 -15.90 31.93
N ALA A 858 19.52 -14.68 31.52
CA ALA A 858 20.13 -14.40 30.21
C ALA A 858 21.55 -14.94 30.20
N ASP A 859 22.04 -15.48 29.07
CA ASP A 859 23.40 -16.04 28.90
C ASP A 859 23.81 -17.16 29.89
N GLY A 860 22.87 -17.66 30.70
CA GLY A 860 23.12 -18.61 31.77
C GLY A 860 23.81 -18.03 33.01
N THR A 861 23.93 -16.69 33.13
CA THR A 861 24.47 -16.04 34.34
C THR A 861 23.83 -14.70 34.72
N THR A 862 23.18 -13.99 33.79
CA THR A 862 22.64 -12.64 33.99
C THR A 862 21.16 -12.69 34.38
N PRO A 863 20.74 -12.24 35.59
CA PRO A 863 19.34 -12.34 35.99
C PRO A 863 18.36 -11.56 35.10
N ILE A 864 17.33 -12.24 34.59
CA ILE A 864 16.18 -11.64 33.90
C ILE A 864 15.09 -11.39 34.94
N THR A 865 14.62 -10.14 35.03
CA THR A 865 13.47 -9.78 35.87
C THR A 865 12.42 -9.09 35.00
N PRO A 866 11.20 -9.68 34.87
CA PRO A 866 10.09 -9.05 34.16
C PRO A 866 9.79 -7.66 34.68
N ARG A 867 9.29 -6.77 33.80
CA ARG A 867 8.88 -5.43 34.23
C ARG A 867 7.66 -5.53 35.15
N SER A 868 7.71 -4.82 36.28
CA SER A 868 6.59 -4.71 37.23
C SER A 868 5.53 -3.70 36.82
N ASP A 869 5.91 -2.73 35.98
CA ASP A 869 5.07 -1.65 35.48
C ASP A 869 4.98 -1.73 33.95
N ARG A 870 3.76 -1.57 33.42
CA ARG A 870 3.44 -1.60 31.98
C ARG A 870 2.45 -0.50 31.61
N ARG A 871 2.15 -0.34 30.32
CA ARG A 871 1.11 0.58 29.84
C ARG A 871 -0.25 0.20 30.40
N CYS A 872 -1.07 1.20 30.71
CA CYS A 872 -2.43 0.99 31.17
C CYS A 872 -3.37 0.89 29.97
N TRP A 873 -3.71 -0.33 29.56
CA TRP A 873 -4.65 -0.57 28.46
C TRP A 873 -6.13 -0.46 28.85
N ARG A 874 -6.42 -0.25 30.14
CA ARG A 874 -7.78 -0.09 30.67
C ARG A 874 -7.91 1.24 31.38
N GLY A 875 -8.69 2.15 30.80
CA GLY A 875 -9.03 3.40 31.46
C GLY A 875 -9.96 3.18 32.65
N SER A 876 -9.42 3.31 33.86
CA SER A 876 -10.23 3.36 35.10
C SER A 876 -10.86 4.75 35.33
N SER A 877 -10.47 5.72 34.49
CA SER A 877 -10.86 7.13 34.55
C SER A 877 -12.14 7.44 33.76
N SER A 878 -12.54 6.60 32.80
CA SER A 878 -13.74 6.78 31.99
C SER A 878 -15.00 6.25 32.69
N MET A 879 -16.12 6.98 32.59
CA MET A 879 -17.44 6.52 33.03
C MET A 879 -18.41 6.56 31.84
N PRO A 880 -18.86 5.39 31.32
CA PRO A 880 -18.61 4.02 31.79
C PRO A 880 -17.15 3.52 31.58
N PRO A 881 -16.72 2.44 32.27
CA PRO A 881 -15.39 1.85 32.07
C PRO A 881 -15.19 1.50 30.59
N ALA A 882 -13.99 1.76 30.06
CA ALA A 882 -13.65 1.41 28.69
C ALA A 882 -13.79 -0.11 28.44
N THR A 883 -14.29 -0.47 27.25
CA THR A 883 -14.36 -1.85 26.75
C THR A 883 -12.96 -2.46 26.71
N PRO A 884 -12.80 -3.76 27.02
CA PRO A 884 -11.49 -4.42 27.03
C PRO A 884 -11.00 -4.78 25.62
N THR A 885 -10.98 -3.79 24.74
CA THR A 885 -10.64 -3.94 23.32
C THR A 885 -9.22 -4.49 23.14
N GLY A 886 -9.08 -5.49 22.28
CA GLY A 886 -7.80 -6.05 21.87
C GLY A 886 -7.24 -7.14 22.80
N ARG A 887 -7.79 -7.31 24.01
CA ARG A 887 -7.22 -8.16 25.07
C ARG A 887 -7.86 -9.54 25.14
N ALA A 888 -7.91 -10.24 24.01
CA ALA A 888 -8.46 -11.59 23.97
C ALA A 888 -7.82 -12.44 22.88
N LEU A 889 -7.79 -13.76 23.06
CA LEU A 889 -7.47 -14.74 22.04
C LEU A 889 -8.70 -15.61 21.77
N TYR A 890 -9.15 -15.64 20.52
CA TYR A 890 -10.36 -16.33 20.11
C TYR A 890 -10.02 -17.63 19.39
N PHE A 891 -10.63 -18.73 19.84
CA PHE A 891 -10.60 -20.03 19.17
C PHE A 891 -11.95 -20.26 18.53
N ILE A 892 -11.96 -20.26 17.20
CA ILE A 892 -13.16 -20.21 16.36
C ILE A 892 -13.23 -21.50 15.57
N ASP A 893 -14.37 -22.17 15.59
CA ASP A 893 -14.60 -23.36 14.79
C ASP A 893 -14.58 -23.02 13.28
N LEU A 894 -13.79 -23.78 12.53
CA LEU A 894 -13.54 -23.54 11.10
C LEU A 894 -14.81 -23.48 10.26
N ALA A 895 -15.76 -24.36 10.52
CA ALA A 895 -16.90 -24.56 9.64
C ALA A 895 -18.13 -23.74 10.05
N THR A 896 -18.26 -23.46 11.35
CA THR A 896 -19.42 -22.78 11.92
C THR A 896 -19.17 -21.32 12.25
N GLY A 897 -17.91 -20.91 12.43
CA GLY A 897 -17.57 -19.58 12.94
C GLY A 897 -17.84 -19.39 14.43
N SER A 898 -18.40 -20.39 15.12
CA SER A 898 -18.72 -20.29 16.54
C SER A 898 -17.47 -20.31 17.42
N ILE A 899 -17.51 -19.58 18.54
CA ILE A 899 -16.41 -19.55 19.51
C ILE A 899 -16.39 -20.86 20.29
N ILE A 900 -15.26 -21.57 20.22
CA ILE A 900 -14.95 -22.75 21.04
C ILE A 900 -14.44 -22.30 22.41
N ARG A 901 -13.50 -21.35 22.42
CA ARG A 901 -12.90 -20.78 23.63
C ARG A 901 -12.50 -19.33 23.40
N LYS A 902 -12.71 -18.50 24.42
CA LYS A 902 -12.19 -17.13 24.48
C LYS A 902 -11.33 -17.03 25.73
N LEU A 903 -10.06 -16.72 25.55
CA LEU A 903 -9.16 -16.31 26.61
C LEU A 903 -9.16 -14.79 26.63
N ASP A 904 -9.39 -14.16 27.78
CA ASP A 904 -9.82 -12.75 27.84
C ASP A 904 -8.82 -11.85 28.61
N GLU A 905 -9.27 -10.67 29.04
CA GLU A 905 -8.43 -9.69 29.75
C GLU A 905 -7.89 -10.20 31.09
N ASN A 906 -8.43 -11.29 31.63
CA ASN A 906 -7.88 -11.94 32.84
C ASN A 906 -6.64 -12.77 32.53
N ASP A 907 -6.53 -13.27 31.29
CA ASP A 907 -5.38 -14.02 30.79
C ASP A 907 -4.34 -13.06 30.20
N PHE A 908 -4.79 -12.05 29.44
CA PHE A 908 -3.95 -11.10 28.74
C PHE A 908 -4.14 -9.66 29.26
N PRO A 909 -3.17 -9.10 30.01
CA PRO A 909 -3.29 -7.75 30.56
C PRO A 909 -3.11 -6.64 29.51
N ALA A 910 -2.49 -6.96 28.37
CA ALA A 910 -2.24 -6.06 27.25
C ALA A 910 -2.87 -6.61 25.95
N PRO A 911 -3.16 -5.75 24.96
CA PRO A 911 -3.74 -6.16 23.69
C PRO A 911 -2.87 -7.17 22.94
N LEU A 912 -3.49 -8.14 22.27
CA LEU A 912 -2.78 -9.12 21.46
C LEU A 912 -2.67 -8.61 20.03
N ASN A 913 -1.59 -7.86 19.76
CA ASN A 913 -1.25 -7.38 18.42
C ASN A 913 -0.36 -8.37 17.66
N GLY A 914 0.24 -9.34 18.37
CA GLY A 914 1.06 -10.41 17.81
C GLY A 914 0.27 -11.41 17.00
N ALA A 915 0.79 -11.76 15.82
CA ALA A 915 0.35 -12.95 15.12
C ALA A 915 0.60 -14.22 15.95
N VAL A 916 -0.12 -15.29 15.59
CA VAL A 916 -0.14 -16.55 16.36
C VAL A 916 0.53 -17.67 15.58
N SER A 917 1.36 -18.45 16.26
CA SER A 917 1.96 -19.68 15.72
C SER A 917 1.58 -20.89 16.55
N VAL A 918 1.33 -22.03 15.90
CA VAL A 918 0.90 -23.28 16.56
C VAL A 918 1.95 -24.36 16.35
N PHE A 919 2.44 -24.95 17.44
CA PHE A 919 3.31 -26.12 17.37
C PHE A 919 2.50 -27.35 16.96
N ARG A 920 2.99 -28.07 15.93
CA ARG A 920 2.24 -29.13 15.21
C ARG A 920 0.92 -28.64 14.61
N GLY A 921 0.93 -27.43 14.06
CA GLY A 921 -0.22 -26.84 13.37
C GLY A 921 -0.31 -27.17 11.87
N ASP A 922 0.60 -27.96 11.33
CA ASP A 922 0.66 -28.28 9.90
C ASP A 922 -0.49 -29.20 9.44
N THR A 923 -0.76 -29.20 8.13
CA THR A 923 -1.80 -30.03 7.52
C THR A 923 -1.61 -31.51 7.85
N GLY A 924 -2.62 -32.14 8.44
CA GLY A 924 -2.58 -33.55 8.83
C GLY A 924 -1.95 -33.82 10.21
N THR A 925 -1.44 -32.79 10.89
CA THR A 925 -0.99 -32.86 12.30
C THR A 925 -2.01 -32.21 13.22
N VAL A 926 -1.93 -32.53 14.53
CA VAL A 926 -2.81 -31.94 15.55
C VAL A 926 -1.98 -31.06 16.48
N GLY A 927 -2.41 -29.82 16.61
CA GLY A 927 -1.78 -28.77 17.41
C GLY A 927 -1.83 -29.07 18.90
N SER A 928 -0.84 -28.56 19.62
CA SER A 928 -0.68 -28.81 21.06
C SER A 928 -0.34 -27.57 21.88
N ALA A 929 0.29 -26.57 21.28
CA ALA A 929 0.57 -25.29 21.95
C ALA A 929 0.52 -24.15 20.93
N ALA A 930 0.03 -22.99 21.36
CA ALA A 930 0.03 -21.75 20.58
C ALA A 930 0.90 -20.69 21.25
N TYR A 931 1.56 -19.87 20.45
CA TYR A 931 2.47 -18.81 20.90
C TYR A 931 2.06 -17.48 20.26
N THR A 932 2.02 -16.42 21.06
CA THR A 932 1.69 -15.06 20.61
C THR A 932 2.37 -14.02 21.51
N VAL A 933 2.39 -12.77 21.07
CA VAL A 933 3.02 -11.65 21.79
C VAL A 933 1.98 -10.55 22.01
N ASP A 934 1.96 -10.00 23.22
CA ASP A 934 1.12 -8.84 23.51
C ASP A 934 1.78 -7.52 23.09
N ALA A 935 1.02 -6.43 23.10
CA ALA A 935 1.47 -5.10 22.71
C ALA A 935 2.64 -4.60 23.59
N ASP A 936 2.79 -5.13 24.81
CA ASP A 936 3.89 -4.79 25.70
C ASP A 936 5.11 -5.71 25.54
N GLY A 937 5.14 -6.57 24.51
CA GLY A 937 6.32 -7.40 24.19
C GLY A 937 6.49 -8.62 25.09
N VAL A 938 5.40 -9.14 25.65
CA VAL A 938 5.42 -10.39 26.43
C VAL A 938 5.03 -11.55 25.53
N LEU A 939 5.90 -12.56 25.49
CA LEU A 939 5.63 -13.83 24.82
C LEU A 939 4.76 -14.71 25.71
N TRP A 940 3.61 -15.11 25.19
CA TRP A 940 2.64 -15.98 25.84
C TRP A 940 2.58 -17.34 25.16
N ARG A 941 2.47 -18.39 25.98
CA ARG A 941 2.21 -19.78 25.59
C ARG A 941 0.81 -20.17 26.04
N VAL A 942 0.05 -20.78 25.14
CA VAL A 942 -1.24 -21.38 25.43
C VAL A 942 -1.14 -22.89 25.25
N ASP A 943 -1.34 -23.64 26.33
CA ASP A 943 -1.37 -25.10 26.31
C ASP A 943 -2.73 -25.60 25.84
N MET A 944 -2.75 -26.28 24.69
CA MET A 944 -3.96 -26.86 24.08
C MET A 944 -3.90 -28.39 24.06
N ALA A 945 -2.97 -29.01 24.80
CA ALA A 945 -2.87 -30.46 24.91
C ALA A 945 -4.07 -31.10 25.65
N PRO A 946 -4.65 -30.47 26.70
CA PRO A 946 -5.91 -30.94 27.27
C PRO A 946 -7.04 -30.90 26.24
N SER A 947 -7.88 -31.94 26.24
CA SER A 947 -9.00 -32.04 25.29
C SER A 947 -10.22 -31.21 25.69
N ASP A 948 -10.34 -30.79 26.94
CA ASP A 948 -11.35 -29.81 27.35
C ASP A 948 -10.77 -28.38 27.22
N PRO A 949 -11.34 -27.51 26.39
CA PRO A 949 -10.89 -26.12 26.26
C PRO A 949 -10.94 -25.29 27.54
N GLU A 950 -11.74 -25.70 28.53
CA GLU A 950 -11.78 -25.05 29.84
C GLU A 950 -10.53 -25.34 30.68
N ASP A 951 -9.81 -26.42 30.38
CA ASP A 951 -8.56 -26.82 31.06
C ASP A 951 -7.30 -26.24 30.38
N TRP A 952 -7.45 -25.50 29.29
CA TRP A 952 -6.33 -24.81 28.64
C TRP A 952 -5.73 -23.74 29.54
N THR A 953 -4.41 -23.65 29.54
CA THR A 953 -3.66 -22.74 30.42
C THR A 953 -2.85 -21.74 29.63
N VAL A 954 -2.68 -20.54 30.19
CA VAL A 954 -1.90 -19.44 29.61
C VAL A 954 -0.75 -19.11 30.53
N GLU A 955 0.47 -19.12 29.99
CA GLU A 955 1.71 -18.88 30.75
C GLU A 955 2.59 -17.89 29.97
N ALA A 956 3.17 -16.90 30.66
CA ALA A 956 4.13 -16.01 30.02
C ALA A 956 5.50 -16.69 29.99
N LEU A 957 6.12 -16.78 28.81
CA LEU A 957 7.45 -17.36 28.66
C LEU A 957 8.56 -16.33 28.87
N HIS A 958 8.40 -15.12 28.32
CA HIS A 958 9.45 -14.10 28.32
C HIS A 958 8.88 -12.69 28.20
N ASP A 959 9.51 -11.71 28.85
CA ASP A 959 9.26 -10.27 28.64
C ASP A 959 10.45 -9.73 27.85
N MET A 960 10.27 -9.46 26.56
CA MET A 960 11.37 -9.04 25.66
C MET A 960 12.06 -7.76 26.12
N TYR A 961 11.36 -6.94 26.90
CA TYR A 961 11.85 -5.64 27.37
C TYR A 961 12.20 -5.66 28.86
N TYR A 962 12.59 -6.83 29.37
CA TYR A 962 13.10 -6.97 30.74
C TYR A 962 14.18 -5.91 31.04
N GLY A 963 14.05 -5.24 32.19
CA GLY A 963 14.94 -4.14 32.60
C GLY A 963 14.73 -2.78 31.90
N GLY A 964 13.78 -2.66 30.95
CA GLY A 964 13.39 -1.41 30.29
C GLY A 964 12.33 -0.60 31.04
N GLY A 965 11.92 0.51 30.43
CA GLY A 965 10.75 1.32 30.81
C GLY A 965 9.43 0.60 30.57
N TYR A 966 8.34 1.13 31.16
CA TYR A 966 7.00 0.55 31.01
C TYR A 966 6.43 0.72 29.58
N ASP A 967 6.94 1.72 28.86
CA ASP A 967 6.56 2.19 27.53
C ASP A 967 7.62 1.90 26.45
N ASP A 968 8.75 1.31 26.82
CA ASP A 968 9.85 0.96 25.90
C ASP A 968 9.46 -0.14 24.88
N ALA A 969 8.29 -0.78 25.04
CA ALA A 969 7.91 -1.94 24.25
C ALA A 969 7.27 -1.57 22.91
N GLU A 970 7.91 -2.03 21.84
CA GLU A 970 7.38 -1.95 20.47
C GLU A 970 6.51 -3.17 20.13
N PRO A 971 5.53 -3.02 19.23
CA PRO A 971 4.66 -4.11 18.82
C PRO A 971 5.42 -5.19 18.03
N THR A 972 4.84 -6.37 18.03
CA THR A 972 5.21 -7.48 17.16
C THR A 972 3.99 -7.80 16.30
N TYR A 973 4.09 -7.74 14.97
CA TYR A 973 2.98 -8.11 14.08
C TYR A 973 3.18 -9.46 13.40
N TYR A 974 4.43 -9.90 13.24
CA TYR A 974 4.77 -11.13 12.52
C TYR A 974 4.66 -12.37 13.40
N PRO A 975 4.34 -13.55 12.81
CA PRO A 975 4.19 -14.79 13.59
C PRO A 975 5.55 -15.25 14.14
N PRO A 976 5.60 -15.78 15.37
CA PRO A 976 6.80 -16.45 15.88
C PRO A 976 7.20 -17.63 14.99
N SER A 977 8.47 -17.78 14.67
CA SER A 977 8.97 -18.94 13.94
C SER A 977 9.28 -20.07 14.92
N LEU A 978 8.73 -21.26 14.68
CA LEU A 978 8.80 -22.41 15.57
C LEU A 978 9.66 -23.52 14.95
N THR A 979 10.52 -24.13 15.75
CA THR A 979 11.31 -25.31 15.35
C THR A 979 11.60 -26.20 16.55
N VAL A 980 12.38 -27.25 16.34
CA VAL A 980 12.83 -28.15 17.40
C VAL A 980 14.34 -28.30 17.38
N ASP A 981 14.93 -28.40 18.56
CA ASP A 981 16.34 -28.75 18.71
C ASP A 981 16.58 -30.26 18.46
N ARG A 982 17.84 -30.71 18.61
CA ARG A 982 18.18 -32.14 18.46
C ARG A 982 17.61 -33.05 19.54
N SER A 983 17.15 -32.49 20.65
CA SER A 983 16.54 -33.20 21.78
C SER A 983 15.02 -33.31 21.63
N GLY A 984 14.43 -32.54 20.72
CA GLY A 984 12.98 -32.45 20.50
C GLY A 984 12.30 -31.33 21.31
N ASN A 985 13.07 -30.45 21.94
CA ASN A 985 12.57 -29.27 22.64
C ASN A 985 12.15 -28.20 21.63
N VAL A 986 11.09 -27.46 21.93
CA VAL A 986 10.57 -26.42 21.02
C VAL A 986 11.46 -25.18 21.13
N VAL A 987 11.86 -24.63 19.98
CA VAL A 987 12.59 -23.36 19.91
C VAL A 987 11.69 -22.33 19.23
N ILE A 988 11.54 -21.19 19.89
CA ILE A 988 10.71 -20.06 19.48
C ILE A 988 11.60 -18.89 19.12
N LEU A 989 11.45 -18.39 17.89
CA LEU A 989 12.14 -17.22 17.37
C LEU A 989 11.12 -16.11 17.14
N LEU A 990 11.38 -14.91 17.65
CA LEU A 990 10.54 -13.75 17.42
C LEU A 990 11.35 -12.46 17.50
N GLY A 991 10.80 -11.39 16.94
CA GLY A 991 11.36 -10.06 17.12
C GLY A 991 10.32 -8.96 16.92
N THR A 992 10.68 -7.74 17.33
CA THR A 992 9.77 -6.59 17.37
C THR A 992 10.04 -5.61 16.22
N GLY A 993 9.00 -4.87 15.83
CA GLY A 993 9.09 -3.83 14.83
C GLY A 993 7.72 -3.33 14.39
N ASN A 994 7.63 -2.03 14.17
CA ASN A 994 6.43 -1.33 13.71
C ASN A 994 6.61 -0.82 12.28
N ILE A 995 6.24 -1.65 11.30
CA ILE A 995 6.36 -1.29 9.88
C ILE A 995 5.50 -0.09 9.46
N ASP A 996 4.51 0.29 10.27
CA ASP A 996 3.67 1.46 10.01
C ASP A 996 4.40 2.77 10.36
N VAL A 997 5.43 2.71 11.23
CA VAL A 997 6.23 3.85 11.68
C VAL A 997 7.71 3.53 11.58
N LEU A 998 8.30 3.78 10.41
CA LEU A 998 9.68 3.41 10.10
C LEU A 998 10.73 4.46 10.49
N ASP A 999 10.31 5.67 10.88
CA ASP A 999 11.20 6.82 11.11
C ASP A 999 11.37 7.22 12.58
N ASP A 1000 10.82 6.43 13.53
CA ASP A 1000 11.04 6.63 14.95
C ASP A 1000 12.48 6.25 15.33
N ALA A 1001 13.36 7.26 15.40
CA ALA A 1001 14.76 7.08 15.78
C ALA A 1001 14.98 6.70 17.26
N THR A 1002 13.91 6.66 18.06
CA THR A 1002 13.95 6.31 19.50
C THR A 1002 13.41 4.91 19.80
N ALA A 1003 12.75 4.27 18.83
CA ALA A 1003 12.23 2.92 18.95
C ALA A 1003 13.35 1.93 19.28
N LYS A 1004 13.11 1.08 20.26
CA LYS A 1004 14.06 0.03 20.68
C LYS A 1004 13.47 -1.31 20.30
N ASN A 1005 14.15 -2.07 19.46
CA ASN A 1005 13.65 -3.37 19.01
C ASN A 1005 14.63 -4.50 19.33
N ARG A 1006 14.09 -5.71 19.45
CA ARG A 1006 14.84 -6.89 19.87
C ARG A 1006 14.42 -8.11 19.07
N VAL A 1007 15.36 -9.02 18.88
CA VAL A 1007 15.13 -10.34 18.27
C VAL A 1007 15.70 -11.40 19.19
N VAL A 1008 14.93 -12.44 19.51
CA VAL A 1008 15.30 -13.46 20.50
C VAL A 1008 15.11 -14.88 19.97
N SER A 1009 15.93 -15.79 20.48
CA SER A 1009 15.75 -17.24 20.38
C SER A 1009 15.56 -17.83 21.76
N ILE A 1010 14.47 -18.56 21.98
CA ILE A 1010 14.09 -19.13 23.27
C ILE A 1010 13.81 -20.62 23.08
N THR A 1011 14.35 -21.47 23.95
CA THR A 1011 14.01 -22.89 24.01
C THR A 1011 13.07 -23.16 25.16
N GLU A 1012 11.98 -23.88 24.89
CA GLU A 1012 11.07 -24.44 25.88
C GLU A 1012 11.46 -25.89 26.20
N GLU A 1013 11.61 -26.20 27.49
CA GLU A 1013 11.88 -27.53 27.99
C GLU A 1013 10.68 -28.06 28.80
N LEU A 1014 10.10 -29.16 28.33
CA LEU A 1014 8.93 -29.78 28.95
C LEU A 1014 9.30 -31.08 29.67
N SER A 1015 8.83 -31.21 30.91
CA SER A 1015 8.82 -32.49 31.60
C SER A 1015 7.41 -33.09 31.61
N PHE A 1016 7.31 -34.41 31.48
CA PHE A 1016 6.03 -35.12 31.45
C PHE A 1016 5.87 -36.04 32.66
N ASP A 1017 4.65 -36.12 33.18
CA ASP A 1017 4.30 -37.07 34.23
C ASP A 1017 4.15 -38.51 33.69
N GLY A 1018 3.89 -39.47 34.58
CA GLY A 1018 3.69 -40.87 34.20
C GLY A 1018 2.44 -41.15 33.35
N SER A 1019 1.59 -40.15 33.12
CA SER A 1019 0.39 -40.18 32.27
C SER A 1019 0.61 -39.47 30.93
N GLY A 1020 1.76 -38.82 30.73
CA GLY A 1020 2.08 -38.08 29.52
C GLY A 1020 1.58 -36.63 29.50
N ASN A 1021 1.10 -36.09 30.62
CA ASN A 1021 0.75 -34.68 30.75
C ASN A 1021 1.98 -33.86 31.12
N ILE A 1022 1.99 -32.57 30.76
CA ILE A 1022 3.06 -31.64 31.14
C ILE A 1022 3.05 -31.49 32.68
N SER A 1023 4.21 -31.70 33.30
CA SER A 1023 4.39 -31.61 34.75
C SER A 1023 5.23 -30.41 35.20
N THR A 1024 6.20 -29.99 34.40
CA THR A 1024 6.92 -28.71 34.56
C THR A 1024 7.19 -28.12 33.19
N LEU A 1025 7.12 -26.79 33.13
CA LEU A 1025 7.56 -25.95 32.03
C LEU A 1025 8.82 -25.22 32.49
N GLU A 1026 9.92 -25.43 31.79
CA GLU A 1026 11.17 -24.70 31.91
C GLU A 1026 11.43 -23.95 30.60
N GLY A 1027 12.19 -22.86 30.65
CA GLY A 1027 12.60 -22.17 29.43
C GLY A 1027 14.02 -21.67 29.53
N ARG A 1028 14.61 -21.36 28.37
CA ARG A 1028 15.98 -20.87 28.25
C ARG A 1028 16.07 -19.82 27.14
N LEU A 1029 16.65 -18.66 27.44
CA LEU A 1029 17.05 -17.71 26.39
C LEU A 1029 18.36 -18.20 25.75
N ASN A 1030 18.31 -18.58 24.47
CA ASN A 1030 19.50 -19.01 23.72
C ASN A 1030 20.38 -17.82 23.39
N TRP A 1031 19.82 -16.79 22.76
CA TRP A 1031 20.50 -15.54 22.45
C TRP A 1031 19.48 -14.40 22.26
N GLU A 1032 19.97 -13.17 22.37
CA GLU A 1032 19.21 -11.93 22.17
C GLU A 1032 20.03 -10.96 21.31
N ILE A 1033 19.41 -10.41 20.27
CA ILE A 1033 19.93 -9.32 19.45
C ILE A 1033 19.16 -8.06 19.83
N VAL A 1034 19.84 -7.13 20.49
CA VAL A 1034 19.33 -5.77 20.69
C VAL A 1034 19.68 -4.96 19.45
N LEU A 1035 18.67 -4.51 18.70
CA LEU A 1035 18.85 -3.68 17.51
C LEU A 1035 19.29 -2.26 17.93
N ASP A 1036 19.94 -1.54 17.02
CA ASP A 1036 20.33 -0.15 17.29
C ASP A 1036 19.08 0.72 17.55
N ASP A 1037 19.22 1.82 18.29
CA ASP A 1037 18.12 2.80 18.44
C ASP A 1037 17.61 3.25 17.06
N GLY A 1038 16.29 3.17 16.84
CA GLY A 1038 15.64 3.46 15.57
C GLY A 1038 15.79 2.38 14.49
N GLU A 1039 16.34 1.22 14.84
CA GLU A 1039 16.36 0.02 14.00
C GLU A 1039 15.24 -0.93 14.40
N GLN A 1040 14.59 -1.54 13.41
CA GLN A 1040 13.46 -2.43 13.63
C GLN A 1040 13.33 -3.51 12.55
N MET A 1041 12.66 -4.62 12.88
CA MET A 1041 12.38 -5.67 11.91
C MET A 1041 11.36 -5.23 10.87
N THR A 1042 11.57 -5.67 9.63
CA THR A 1042 10.75 -5.30 8.46
C THR A 1042 10.02 -6.48 7.83
N GLY A 1043 10.08 -7.66 8.47
CA GLY A 1043 9.52 -8.90 7.95
C GLY A 1043 9.52 -10.03 8.99
N PRO A 1044 8.85 -11.16 8.68
CA PRO A 1044 8.92 -12.36 9.50
C PRO A 1044 10.33 -12.97 9.52
N ILE A 1045 10.59 -13.83 10.52
CA ILE A 1045 11.85 -14.56 10.63
C ILE A 1045 11.81 -15.80 9.75
N GLU A 1046 12.84 -15.93 8.90
CA GLU A 1046 13.00 -17.06 7.98
C GLU A 1046 13.92 -18.10 8.58
N LEU A 1047 13.40 -19.31 8.77
CA LEU A 1047 14.15 -20.43 9.28
C LEU A 1047 14.38 -21.47 8.17
N PHE A 1048 15.65 -21.72 7.84
CA PHE A 1048 16.02 -22.67 6.81
C PHE A 1048 17.23 -23.50 7.23
N GLY A 1049 17.05 -24.82 7.41
CA GLY A 1049 18.17 -25.73 7.71
C GLY A 1049 18.93 -25.44 9.02
N GLY A 1050 18.25 -24.88 10.03
CA GLY A 1050 18.87 -24.41 11.28
C GLY A 1050 19.44 -22.99 11.20
N GLN A 1051 19.32 -22.33 10.05
CA GLN A 1051 19.78 -20.97 9.83
C GLN A 1051 18.61 -20.01 9.95
N VAL A 1052 18.82 -18.90 10.65
CA VAL A 1052 17.84 -17.83 10.88
C VAL A 1052 18.25 -16.62 10.06
N PHE A 1053 17.35 -16.15 9.20
CA PHE A 1053 17.52 -14.93 8.41
C PHE A 1053 16.37 -13.94 8.68
N PHE A 1054 16.69 -12.65 8.76
CA PHE A 1054 15.68 -11.60 8.83
C PHE A 1054 16.24 -10.26 8.32
N GLY A 1055 15.34 -9.40 7.85
CA GLY A 1055 15.66 -8.02 7.47
C GLY A 1055 15.37 -7.04 8.62
N SER A 1056 16.20 -6.02 8.74
CA SER A 1056 15.92 -4.83 9.55
C SER A 1056 16.07 -3.56 8.73
N PHE A 1057 15.46 -2.49 9.21
CA PHE A 1057 15.68 -1.14 8.71
C PHE A 1057 16.05 -0.22 9.85
N LYS A 1058 17.15 0.50 9.68
CA LYS A 1058 17.62 1.52 10.62
C LYS A 1058 17.36 2.89 10.06
N ALA A 1059 16.45 3.63 10.69
CA ALA A 1059 16.20 5.03 10.34
C ALA A 1059 17.49 5.84 10.47
N ALA A 1060 17.77 6.71 9.52
CA ALA A 1060 18.81 7.70 9.70
C ALA A 1060 18.38 8.64 10.82
N GLY A 1061 19.19 8.74 11.88
CA GLY A 1061 18.91 9.64 12.99
C GLY A 1061 18.64 11.07 12.47
N ALA A 1062 17.66 11.75 13.07
CA ALA A 1062 17.22 13.06 12.62
C ALA A 1062 18.40 14.06 12.62
N ASN A 1063 18.91 14.37 11.43
CA ASN A 1063 19.78 15.51 11.24
C ASN A 1063 18.88 16.71 10.92
N PRO A 1064 18.72 17.66 11.86
CA PRO A 1064 17.78 18.75 11.70
C PRO A 1064 18.21 19.77 10.64
N ILE A 1065 19.40 19.60 10.05
CA ILE A 1065 19.95 20.42 8.96
C ILE A 1065 19.78 19.73 7.60
N ASP A 1066 20.03 18.42 7.52
CA ASP A 1066 19.88 17.62 6.29
C ASP A 1066 19.22 16.26 6.62
N ALA A 1067 17.91 16.22 6.46
CA ALA A 1067 17.04 15.09 6.78
C ALA A 1067 16.82 14.13 5.60
N CYS A 1068 17.63 14.24 4.55
CA CYS A 1068 17.51 13.40 3.34
C CYS A 1068 18.03 11.98 3.50
N GLY A 1069 18.84 11.72 4.53
CA GLY A 1069 19.14 10.34 4.93
C GLY A 1069 17.85 9.68 5.39
N ILE A 1070 17.47 8.59 4.74
CA ILE A 1070 16.29 7.82 5.14
C ILE A 1070 16.72 6.73 6.12
N GLY A 1071 17.88 6.12 5.88
CA GLY A 1071 18.39 5.03 6.69
C GLY A 1071 19.14 4.01 5.85
N GLY A 1072 19.33 2.83 6.40
CA GLY A 1072 19.84 1.69 5.66
C GLY A 1072 19.22 0.40 6.19
N SER A 1073 19.02 -0.55 5.30
CA SER A 1073 18.60 -1.90 5.68
C SER A 1073 19.78 -2.76 6.07
N ARG A 1074 19.54 -3.76 6.92
CA ARG A 1074 20.50 -4.83 7.19
C ARG A 1074 19.84 -6.19 7.03
N ILE A 1075 20.64 -7.19 6.70
CA ILE A 1075 20.22 -8.59 6.61
C ILE A 1075 21.01 -9.37 7.63
N PHE A 1076 20.31 -10.00 8.57
CA PHE A 1076 20.92 -10.84 9.58
C PHE A 1076 20.91 -12.31 9.16
N GLY A 1077 21.93 -13.05 9.61
CA GLY A 1077 22.07 -14.48 9.37
C GLY A 1077 22.84 -15.15 10.50
N VAL A 1078 22.14 -15.91 11.34
CA VAL A 1078 22.68 -16.57 12.54
C VAL A 1078 22.14 -18.00 12.72
N ASP A 1079 22.83 -18.85 13.46
CA ASP A 1079 22.26 -20.14 13.87
C ASP A 1079 21.10 -19.93 14.85
N PHE A 1080 20.07 -20.78 14.77
CA PHE A 1080 18.91 -20.70 15.66
C PHE A 1080 19.25 -20.98 17.13
N LEU A 1081 20.36 -21.65 17.41
CA LEU A 1081 20.92 -21.87 18.74
C LEU A 1081 22.20 -21.06 18.94
N ASP A 1082 22.61 -20.93 20.20
CA ASP A 1082 23.85 -20.29 20.60
C ASP A 1082 25.08 -21.19 20.40
N ASP A 1083 26.27 -20.60 20.49
CA ASP A 1083 27.52 -21.35 20.40
C ASP A 1083 27.57 -22.44 21.49
N PRO A 1084 27.71 -23.73 21.12
CA PRO A 1084 27.75 -24.82 22.11
C PRO A 1084 28.95 -24.74 23.07
N THR A 1085 29.92 -23.86 22.80
CA THR A 1085 31.09 -23.59 23.64
C THR A 1085 30.95 -22.34 24.51
N SER A 1086 30.02 -21.45 24.20
CA SER A 1086 29.80 -20.17 24.89
C SER A 1086 28.31 -19.81 24.86
N ALA A 1087 27.61 -20.08 25.98
CA ALA A 1087 26.17 -19.83 26.05
C ALA A 1087 25.84 -18.34 25.85
N GLY A 1088 24.79 -18.03 25.09
CA GLY A 1088 24.39 -16.66 24.76
C GLY A 1088 25.05 -16.08 23.50
N ASP A 1089 26.18 -16.63 23.04
CA ASP A 1089 26.91 -16.09 21.88
C ASP A 1089 26.29 -16.54 20.56
N LEU A 1090 26.11 -15.57 19.64
CA LEU A 1090 25.59 -15.81 18.29
C LEU A 1090 26.62 -16.55 17.42
N VAL A 1091 26.15 -17.50 16.61
CA VAL A 1091 26.97 -18.15 15.57
C VAL A 1091 26.72 -17.47 14.21
N PRO A 1092 27.68 -16.71 13.66
CA PRO A 1092 27.50 -15.99 12.39
C PRO A 1092 27.45 -16.95 11.20
N LEU A 1093 26.53 -16.71 10.27
CA LEU A 1093 26.37 -17.51 9.05
C LEU A 1093 26.73 -16.76 7.76
N LEU A 1094 26.85 -15.43 7.84
CA LEU A 1094 27.13 -14.57 6.70
C LEU A 1094 28.62 -14.24 6.62
N VAL A 1095 29.04 -13.72 5.47
CA VAL A 1095 30.42 -13.35 5.18
C VAL A 1095 30.43 -11.93 4.62
N ASP A 1096 31.18 -11.03 5.24
CA ASP A 1096 31.30 -9.63 4.82
C ASP A 1096 32.08 -9.47 3.50
N ALA A 1097 32.11 -8.26 2.93
CA ALA A 1097 32.85 -7.95 1.72
C ALA A 1097 34.37 -8.19 1.81
N MET A 1098 34.91 -8.35 3.03
CA MET A 1098 36.31 -8.66 3.31
C MET A 1098 36.56 -10.15 3.59
N SER A 1099 35.56 -11.01 3.41
CA SER A 1099 35.60 -12.45 3.67
C SER A 1099 35.72 -12.86 5.15
N ASN A 1100 35.26 -12.02 6.09
CA ASN A 1100 35.16 -12.38 7.51
C ASN A 1100 33.74 -12.85 7.86
N PRO A 1101 33.58 -13.82 8.78
CA PRO A 1101 32.27 -14.18 9.31
C PRO A 1101 31.60 -12.98 9.99
N THR A 1102 30.32 -12.75 9.69
CA THR A 1102 29.51 -11.66 10.24
C THR A 1102 28.09 -12.15 10.53
N THR A 1103 27.41 -11.50 11.48
CA THR A 1103 26.00 -11.78 11.81
C THR A 1103 25.03 -10.99 10.93
N PHE A 1104 25.50 -9.94 10.27
CA PHE A 1104 24.69 -9.13 9.34
C PHE A 1104 25.49 -8.58 8.16
N LEU A 1105 24.78 -8.23 7.09
CA LEU A 1105 25.25 -7.47 5.93
C LEU A 1105 24.52 -6.12 5.87
N ASP A 1106 25.22 -5.06 5.49
CA ASP A 1106 24.66 -3.71 5.36
C ASP A 1106 25.04 -3.02 4.04
N GLY A 1107 24.75 -1.73 3.90
CA GLY A 1107 25.08 -0.92 2.72
C GLY A 1107 26.57 -0.89 2.33
N THR A 1108 27.48 -1.27 3.23
CA THR A 1108 28.92 -1.40 2.93
C THR A 1108 29.27 -2.71 2.24
N ASP A 1109 28.47 -3.75 2.48
CA ASP A 1109 28.61 -5.07 1.86
C ASP A 1109 27.78 -5.17 0.57
N ILE A 1110 26.53 -4.72 0.63
CA ILE A 1110 25.56 -4.70 -0.47
C ILE A 1110 25.09 -3.25 -0.65
N PRO A 1111 25.64 -2.50 -1.63
CA PRO A 1111 25.32 -1.08 -1.83
C PRO A 1111 23.83 -0.79 -1.99
N ASP A 1112 23.05 -1.74 -2.51
CA ASP A 1112 21.61 -1.60 -2.71
C ASP A 1112 20.81 -1.54 -1.40
N LEU A 1113 21.42 -1.87 -0.25
CA LEU A 1113 20.82 -1.75 1.10
C LEU A 1113 20.91 -0.33 1.68
N GLN A 1114 21.68 0.56 1.06
CA GLN A 1114 21.83 1.94 1.51
C GLN A 1114 20.67 2.80 1.00
N ASN A 1115 20.02 3.55 1.91
CA ASN A 1115 18.82 4.35 1.60
C ASN A 1115 17.68 3.55 0.97
N SER A 1116 17.63 2.25 1.21
CA SER A 1116 16.54 1.37 0.78
C SER A 1116 15.94 0.63 1.97
N LEU A 1117 14.69 0.23 1.81
CA LEU A 1117 13.93 -0.57 2.74
C LEU A 1117 13.82 -2.01 2.18
N VAL A 1118 14.40 -2.96 2.89
CA VAL A 1118 14.23 -4.41 2.66
C VAL A 1118 12.97 -4.86 3.36
N VAL A 1119 12.03 -5.47 2.62
CA VAL A 1119 10.81 -6.07 3.18
C VAL A 1119 10.61 -7.47 2.64
N GLY A 1120 10.02 -8.33 3.48
CA GLY A 1120 9.65 -9.70 3.10
C GLY A 1120 10.84 -10.56 2.67
N LEU A 1121 11.95 -10.48 3.41
CA LEU A 1121 13.08 -11.39 3.23
C LEU A 1121 12.60 -12.84 3.37
N GLN A 1122 12.92 -13.67 2.40
CA GLN A 1122 12.58 -15.10 2.37
C GLN A 1122 13.68 -15.94 1.72
N VAL A 1123 13.73 -17.22 2.08
CA VAL A 1123 14.61 -18.18 1.39
C VAL A 1123 13.87 -18.81 0.21
N ALA A 1124 14.37 -18.56 -0.99
CA ALA A 1124 13.84 -19.10 -2.23
C ALA A 1124 14.75 -20.20 -2.80
N GLN A 1125 14.14 -21.28 -3.29
CA GLN A 1125 14.85 -22.25 -4.12
C GLN A 1125 14.70 -21.91 -5.60
N GLN A 1126 15.81 -21.86 -6.34
CA GLN A 1126 15.77 -21.74 -7.79
C GLN A 1126 15.27 -23.03 -8.46
N PRO A 1127 14.63 -22.92 -9.64
CA PRO A 1127 13.99 -24.07 -10.27
C PRO A 1127 15.03 -25.03 -10.82
N VAL A 1128 14.84 -26.32 -10.53
CA VAL A 1128 15.74 -27.37 -11.01
C VAL A 1128 15.37 -27.79 -12.43
N CYS A 1129 16.09 -27.23 -13.40
CA CYS A 1129 15.98 -27.65 -14.79
C CYS A 1129 16.49 -29.09 -14.98
N THR A 1130 15.64 -29.94 -15.56
CA THR A 1130 15.91 -31.39 -15.74
C THR A 1130 15.71 -31.79 -17.20
N THR A 1131 16.63 -32.57 -17.76
CA THR A 1131 16.42 -33.25 -19.05
C THR A 1131 15.99 -34.68 -18.82
N LEU A 1132 14.89 -35.11 -19.43
CA LEU A 1132 14.38 -36.47 -19.37
C LEU A 1132 14.86 -37.29 -20.57
N ALA A 1133 15.17 -38.57 -20.35
CA ALA A 1133 15.37 -39.55 -21.41
C ALA A 1133 14.44 -40.74 -21.23
N SER A 1134 13.95 -41.25 -22.35
CA SER A 1134 13.16 -42.48 -22.41
C SER A 1134 14.06 -43.68 -22.09
N VAL A 1135 13.83 -44.33 -20.96
CA VAL A 1135 14.56 -45.54 -20.57
C VAL A 1135 13.58 -46.74 -20.54
N PRO A 1136 13.86 -47.81 -21.29
CA PRO A 1136 13.03 -49.01 -21.24
C PRO A 1136 13.24 -49.74 -19.91
N VAL A 1137 12.16 -49.96 -19.16
CA VAL A 1137 12.16 -50.70 -17.90
C VAL A 1137 11.18 -51.86 -18.05
N THR A 1138 11.58 -53.06 -17.60
CA THR A 1138 10.67 -54.21 -17.61
C THR A 1138 10.03 -54.32 -16.24
N ASP A 1139 8.74 -53.98 -16.16
CA ASP A 1139 7.94 -54.23 -14.97
C ASP A 1139 7.71 -55.75 -14.83
N PRO A 1140 8.07 -56.36 -13.68
CA PRO A 1140 7.85 -57.78 -13.44
C PRO A 1140 6.38 -58.22 -13.48
N PHE A 1141 5.41 -57.30 -13.37
CA PHE A 1141 3.97 -57.59 -13.40
C PHE A 1141 3.28 -57.15 -14.71
N GLY A 1142 3.75 -56.08 -15.37
CA GLY A 1142 3.13 -55.48 -16.55
C GLY A 1142 3.90 -55.61 -17.88
N GLY A 1143 5.14 -56.09 -17.91
CA GLY A 1143 5.97 -56.21 -19.12
C GLY A 1143 6.80 -54.96 -19.45
N PRO A 1144 7.33 -54.82 -20.69
CA PRO A 1144 8.21 -53.71 -21.04
C PRO A 1144 7.44 -52.40 -21.13
N LEU A 1145 7.83 -51.44 -20.29
CA LEU A 1145 7.33 -50.08 -20.24
C LEU A 1145 8.49 -49.11 -20.53
N SER A 1146 8.19 -47.89 -20.93
CA SER A 1146 9.19 -46.84 -21.07
C SER A 1146 8.96 -45.79 -19.99
N LEU A 1147 9.94 -45.60 -19.11
CA LEU A 1147 9.91 -44.58 -18.09
C LEU A 1147 10.75 -43.38 -18.54
N MET A 1148 10.23 -42.18 -18.34
CA MET A 1148 10.99 -40.95 -18.53
C MET A 1148 11.85 -40.74 -17.28
N MET A 1149 13.16 -40.96 -17.40
CA MET A 1149 14.10 -40.79 -16.30
C MET A 1149 14.93 -39.51 -16.47
N PRO A 1150 15.21 -38.77 -15.39
CA PRO A 1150 16.10 -37.62 -15.43
C PRO A 1150 17.53 -38.06 -15.74
N VAL A 1151 18.15 -37.46 -16.76
CA VAL A 1151 19.54 -37.78 -17.18
C VAL A 1151 20.53 -36.64 -16.97
N ASN A 1152 20.04 -35.42 -16.74
CA ASN A 1152 20.85 -34.27 -16.37
C ASN A 1152 20.01 -33.25 -15.61
N THR A 1153 20.61 -32.58 -14.63
CA THR A 1153 19.96 -31.54 -13.81
C THR A 1153 20.88 -30.32 -13.67
N SER A 1154 20.29 -29.14 -13.48
CA SER A 1154 21.05 -27.90 -13.22
C SER A 1154 21.63 -27.80 -11.80
N GLY A 1155 21.23 -28.70 -10.89
CA GLY A 1155 21.51 -28.58 -9.45
C GLY A 1155 20.44 -27.79 -8.71
N ARG A 1156 20.49 -27.79 -7.38
CA ARG A 1156 19.66 -26.94 -6.52
C ARG A 1156 20.49 -25.75 -6.07
N GLU A 1157 19.96 -24.55 -6.22
CA GLU A 1157 20.54 -23.31 -5.71
C GLU A 1157 19.49 -22.62 -4.85
N PHE A 1158 19.92 -22.05 -3.72
CA PHE A 1158 19.06 -21.31 -2.79
C PHE A 1158 19.51 -19.85 -2.75
N LYS A 1159 18.56 -18.93 -2.64
CA LYS A 1159 18.81 -17.49 -2.61
C LYS A 1159 17.94 -16.85 -1.53
N LEU A 1160 18.48 -15.85 -0.86
CA LEU A 1160 17.68 -14.88 -0.12
C LEU A 1160 17.04 -13.93 -1.12
N MET A 1161 15.73 -13.75 -1.00
CA MET A 1161 14.97 -12.83 -1.83
C MET A 1161 14.17 -11.87 -0.96
N ALA A 1162 14.14 -10.60 -1.34
CA ALA A 1162 13.36 -9.57 -0.66
C ALA A 1162 12.98 -8.48 -1.66
N HIS A 1163 11.90 -7.75 -1.40
CA HIS A 1163 11.64 -6.51 -2.12
C HIS A 1163 12.53 -5.40 -1.57
N LEU A 1164 13.10 -4.61 -2.47
CA LEU A 1164 13.81 -3.38 -2.17
C LEU A 1164 12.92 -2.20 -2.56
N SER A 1165 12.45 -1.47 -1.58
CA SER A 1165 11.82 -0.17 -1.79
C SER A 1165 12.91 0.91 -1.72
N GLY A 1166 12.91 1.87 -2.66
CA GLY A 1166 13.80 3.03 -2.62
C GLY A 1166 15.18 2.88 -3.26
N SER A 1167 15.52 1.73 -3.84
CA SER A 1167 16.79 1.56 -4.57
C SER A 1167 16.74 2.26 -5.94
N GLY A 1168 17.86 2.85 -6.36
CA GLY A 1168 17.97 3.66 -7.57
C GLY A 1168 17.95 2.84 -8.87
N THR A 1169 17.40 3.44 -9.93
CA THR A 1169 17.19 2.93 -11.30
C THR A 1169 16.13 1.82 -11.45
N PRO A 1170 14.86 2.17 -11.71
CA PRO A 1170 13.84 1.22 -12.14
C PRO A 1170 14.28 0.58 -13.46
N VAL A 1171 14.56 -0.72 -13.45
CA VAL A 1171 14.75 -1.47 -14.70
C VAL A 1171 13.35 -1.65 -15.29
N SER A 1172 13.06 -1.01 -16.43
CA SER A 1172 11.85 -1.21 -17.25
C SER A 1172 10.53 -0.56 -16.83
N GLY A 1173 10.54 0.48 -15.99
CA GLY A 1173 9.37 1.33 -15.74
C GLY A 1173 8.20 0.53 -15.15
N LEU A 1174 8.17 0.47 -13.81
CA LEU A 1174 7.13 -0.06 -12.92
C LEU A 1174 7.51 -1.29 -12.07
N SER A 1175 8.73 -1.81 -12.14
CA SER A 1175 9.12 -2.96 -11.31
C SER A 1175 9.68 -2.54 -9.95
N ILE A 1176 9.11 -3.04 -8.86
CA ILE A 1176 9.76 -3.06 -7.54
C ILE A 1176 11.06 -3.86 -7.67
N ASP A 1177 12.13 -3.34 -7.07
CA ASP A 1177 13.44 -3.99 -7.15
C ASP A 1177 13.48 -5.20 -6.21
N VAL A 1178 14.26 -6.23 -6.58
CA VAL A 1178 14.33 -7.49 -5.83
C VAL A 1178 15.79 -7.78 -5.52
N LEU A 1179 16.09 -7.89 -4.23
CA LEU A 1179 17.37 -8.41 -3.79
C LEU A 1179 17.42 -9.91 -4.05
N GLY A 1180 18.50 -10.41 -4.62
CA GLY A 1180 18.72 -11.85 -4.82
C GLY A 1180 20.14 -12.24 -4.44
N GLU A 1181 20.35 -12.74 -3.22
CA GLU A 1181 21.68 -13.13 -2.73
C GLU A 1181 21.78 -14.65 -2.59
N THR A 1182 22.77 -15.28 -3.23
CA THR A 1182 22.94 -16.74 -3.18
C THR A 1182 23.42 -17.19 -1.80
N ILE A 1183 22.76 -18.19 -1.23
CA ILE A 1183 23.15 -18.82 0.03
C ILE A 1183 23.64 -20.26 -0.17
N THR A 1184 24.45 -20.72 0.78
CA THR A 1184 24.98 -22.08 0.76
C THR A 1184 23.87 -23.08 1.07
N ALA A 1185 23.77 -24.16 0.29
CA ALA A 1185 22.84 -25.24 0.59
C ALA A 1185 23.23 -25.94 1.93
N PRO A 1186 22.27 -26.36 2.75
CA PRO A 1186 22.55 -27.00 4.04
C PRO A 1186 23.38 -28.28 3.87
N GLU A 1187 24.33 -28.51 4.79
CA GLU A 1187 25.30 -29.63 4.71
C GLU A 1187 24.65 -31.02 4.82
N MET A 1188 23.43 -31.12 5.33
CA MET A 1188 22.65 -32.35 5.33
C MET A 1188 21.19 -32.10 4.96
N PHE A 1189 20.75 -32.67 3.85
CA PHE A 1189 19.33 -32.99 3.68
C PHE A 1189 19.04 -34.20 4.55
N THR A 1190 18.51 -33.98 5.75
CA THR A 1190 17.65 -35.01 6.35
C THR A 1190 16.34 -34.91 5.58
N VAL A 1191 16.26 -35.58 4.43
CA VAL A 1191 14.95 -36.07 3.98
C VAL A 1191 14.53 -37.04 5.08
N VAL A 1192 13.74 -36.58 6.05
CA VAL A 1192 12.90 -37.49 6.83
C VAL A 1192 11.72 -37.79 5.91
N SER A 1193 11.97 -38.61 4.89
CA SER A 1193 10.91 -39.36 4.24
C SER A 1193 10.74 -40.60 5.10
N GLY A 1194 9.54 -40.78 5.66
CA GLY A 1194 9.17 -42.02 6.33
C GLY A 1194 9.34 -43.17 5.34
N MET A 1195 10.43 -43.94 5.49
CA MET A 1195 10.71 -45.05 4.59
C MET A 1195 9.72 -46.20 4.77
N ALA A 1196 8.63 -46.16 4.03
CA ALA A 1196 8.46 -47.15 2.98
C ALA A 1196 9.19 -46.69 1.68
N GLU A 1197 10.43 -46.19 1.78
CA GLU A 1197 11.40 -46.28 0.70
C GLU A 1197 12.01 -47.69 0.83
N THR A 1198 11.95 -48.45 -0.25
CA THR A 1198 12.69 -49.71 -0.33
C THR A 1198 13.84 -49.52 -1.31
N LEU A 1199 15.04 -49.52 -0.72
CA LEU A 1199 16.38 -49.71 -1.30
C LEU A 1199 17.13 -48.42 -1.68
N GLU A 1200 17.94 -47.97 -0.71
CA GLU A 1200 19.19 -47.18 -0.79
C GLU A 1200 19.60 -46.52 -2.12
#